data_AF-A0A3L6JDT5-F1
#
_entry.id   AF-A0A3L6JDT5-F1
#
_cell.length_a   1.000
_cell.length_b   1.000
_cell.length_c   1.000
_cell.angle_alpha   90.00
_cell.angle_beta   90.00
_cell.angle_gamma   90.00
#
_symmetry.space_group_name_H-M   'P 1'
#
loop_
_entity.id
_entity.type
_entity.pdbx_description
1 polymer ?
#
loop_
_entity_poly.entity_id
_entity_poly.type
_entity_poly.pdbx_seq_one_letter_code
_entity_poly.pdbx_strand_id
1 'polypeptide(L)'
;MANVIGRTKKAQPQESPVVETEDVIVHASRLFELNIIAQDAVREFALHDIDDKEGLESKRIAMHDAFTQLYDEVSAFIDQIMGEDFEISYLRDRIGSAEGEAKDQLVAGLKELEEQSQRNLADMWMARVMAWLHQAAAASGPFVEGENEEKKKSSSKHLAAVYTMLEKPFSAVPSKSDGTQKLRRVALGSKAYSLLTESSTPDEAELADILGRNKRSEAEFYDEFLNELIGQESTFRQAFNPFDELVWRDMLSSFIFEQATDLYNEAIPYFDKSKTPDKQRTAMIKSWKQNTAGLSEVYLAMTYNDIADAQMRAGNLEDASGLYQQSSEAFGRAEKCFDEVVALHSNAEQSKSDKDQKKAQALFCRAEASVQTLSDLLEVNNKEEAIKILGDIFKDLKKAEKLAKSRELTAAIKENLRIFSFVEQLLSKKIDDLKSITSQIDFAKDLRKTGLVQTVSKSLDEAGSKLATDPVGSLDAVREGLSSLGILLSLESEDEEVGNLRNRTLAMLNHLKYVIQFQLSSQIQHGVKFILSRILENLHAAEAATYYKVIGETRSADELTDLGKLALATAYASEAQIFSRQSEQWAFRAQIARASAFKKLEDEIAEFEDEEGIENTVKIHDDTIMRIRQTVASFEAATNELNSVKGEEIRQKNNVDQQVKQLQAVVLKFKGDLSRILGARSDFLAEFSSKKGDASKAMVYYSEATDRLREAVGNYTVAAQVFQQMGDAQAAQTVDNRAKTTDLVARGVWDNRQRLDSDQTPAYMGDSELTALYLGTGGQ
;
A
#
# COMPACT_ATOMS: atom_id res chain seq x y z
N MET A 1 41.15 -41.15 -31.81
CA MET A 1 41.12 -42.63 -31.95
C MET A 1 41.01 -43.22 -30.55
N ALA A 2 40.29 -44.34 -30.46
CA ALA A 2 39.97 -45.14 -29.27
C ALA A 2 38.75 -44.70 -28.47
N ASN A 3 37.87 -45.68 -28.33
CA ASN A 3 36.51 -45.71 -27.85
C ASN A 3 36.51 -46.72 -26.66
N VAL A 4 35.43 -46.74 -25.86
CA VAL A 4 34.82 -47.95 -25.25
C VAL A 4 35.22 -48.40 -23.82
N ILE A 5 34.23 -48.23 -22.92
CA ILE A 5 33.73 -49.09 -21.80
C ILE A 5 34.65 -49.24 -20.56
N GLY A 6 34.21 -49.15 -19.30
CA GLY A 6 32.90 -49.02 -18.65
C GLY A 6 33.05 -49.51 -17.20
N ARG A 7 32.40 -48.87 -16.22
CA ARG A 7 32.17 -49.43 -14.87
C ARG A 7 30.93 -48.80 -14.23
N THR A 8 29.96 -49.67 -14.03
CA THR A 8 28.70 -49.56 -13.28
C THR A 8 28.74 -48.64 -12.06
N LYS A 9 27.88 -47.62 -12.04
CA LYS A 9 27.47 -46.91 -10.81
C LYS A 9 26.66 -47.88 -9.95
N LYS A 10 27.17 -48.20 -8.75
CA LYS A 10 26.35 -48.74 -7.66
C LYS A 10 25.34 -47.67 -7.26
N ALA A 11 24.06 -48.03 -7.20
CA ALA A 11 23.03 -47.22 -6.58
C ALA A 11 23.39 -46.98 -5.11
N GLN A 12 23.48 -45.71 -4.72
CA GLN A 12 23.39 -45.30 -3.32
C GLN A 12 21.90 -45.26 -2.93
N PRO A 13 21.56 -45.59 -1.67
CA PRO A 13 20.19 -45.51 -1.19
C PRO A 13 19.72 -44.06 -1.25
N GLN A 14 18.50 -43.84 -1.74
CA GLN A 14 17.79 -42.57 -1.60
C GLN A 14 17.68 -42.23 -0.11
N GLU A 15 18.49 -41.28 0.35
CA GLU A 15 18.20 -40.52 1.56
C GLU A 15 16.91 -39.74 1.29
N SER A 16 15.93 -39.91 2.17
CA SER A 16 14.68 -39.14 2.21
C SER A 16 14.99 -37.64 2.13
N PRO A 17 14.19 -36.82 1.43
CA PRO A 17 14.39 -35.38 1.47
C PRO A 17 14.09 -34.92 2.90
N VAL A 18 15.14 -34.49 3.60
CA VAL A 18 15.00 -33.56 4.72
C VAL A 18 14.26 -32.36 4.14
N VAL A 19 13.04 -32.11 4.61
CA VAL A 19 12.32 -30.87 4.31
C VAL A 19 13.16 -29.75 4.91
N GLU A 20 14.04 -29.15 4.10
CA GLU A 20 14.70 -27.90 4.42
C GLU A 20 13.62 -26.90 4.84
N THR A 21 13.86 -26.23 5.96
CA THR A 21 13.01 -25.16 6.47
C THR A 21 12.94 -24.05 5.43
N GLU A 22 11.95 -24.07 4.56
CA GLU A 22 11.55 -22.89 3.79
C GLU A 22 11.29 -21.76 4.79
N ASP A 23 11.98 -20.64 4.62
CA ASP A 23 11.77 -19.43 5.42
C ASP A 23 10.31 -18.99 5.25
N VAL A 24 9.55 -19.06 6.34
CA VAL A 24 8.14 -18.71 6.36
C VAL A 24 8.02 -17.20 6.25
N ILE A 25 7.45 -16.71 5.16
CA ILE A 25 7.24 -15.28 4.95
C ILE A 25 6.12 -14.80 5.88
N VAL A 26 6.41 -13.77 6.67
CA VAL A 26 5.41 -12.98 7.43
C VAL A 26 5.02 -11.79 6.57
N HIS A 27 3.83 -11.81 5.98
CA HIS A 27 3.40 -10.84 4.97
C HIS A 27 3.31 -9.42 5.53
N ALA A 28 2.83 -9.23 6.76
CA ALA A 28 2.82 -7.91 7.38
C ALA A 28 4.25 -7.35 7.55
N SER A 29 5.26 -8.21 7.76
CA SER A 29 6.65 -7.77 7.84
C SER A 29 7.15 -7.35 6.47
N ARG A 30 6.84 -8.14 5.45
CA ARG A 30 7.18 -7.82 4.06
C ARG A 30 6.52 -6.53 3.58
N LEU A 31 5.25 -6.34 3.89
CA LEU A 31 4.49 -5.12 3.59
C LEU A 31 5.07 -3.91 4.32
N PHE A 32 5.52 -4.07 5.56
CA PHE A 32 6.19 -3.00 6.31
C PHE A 32 7.48 -2.56 5.62
N GLU A 33 8.33 -3.51 5.22
CA GLU A 33 9.58 -3.22 4.48
C GLU A 33 9.32 -2.53 3.13
N LEU A 34 8.38 -3.06 2.33
CA LEU A 34 8.04 -2.50 1.02
C LEU A 34 7.46 -1.08 1.14
N ASN A 35 6.71 -0.79 2.20
CA ASN A 35 6.23 0.57 2.46
C ASN A 35 7.40 1.53 2.74
N ILE A 36 8.40 1.14 3.53
CA ILE A 36 9.58 1.98 3.77
C ILE A 36 10.29 2.30 2.45
N ILE A 37 10.52 1.27 1.63
CA ILE A 37 11.18 1.43 0.32
C ILE A 37 10.40 2.38 -0.58
N ALA A 38 9.07 2.23 -0.64
CA ALA A 38 8.22 3.11 -1.43
C ALA A 38 8.28 4.57 -0.94
N GLN A 39 8.23 4.80 0.37
CA GLN A 39 8.30 6.16 0.94
C GLN A 39 9.65 6.84 0.69
N ASP A 40 10.74 6.09 0.82
CA ASP A 40 12.08 6.61 0.53
C ASP A 40 12.25 6.93 -0.95
N ALA A 41 11.72 6.10 -1.86
CA ALA A 41 11.78 6.36 -3.29
C ALA A 41 11.04 7.65 -3.69
N VAL A 42 9.91 7.98 -3.07
CA VAL A 42 9.25 9.27 -3.32
C VAL A 42 10.09 10.45 -2.82
N ARG A 43 10.72 10.32 -1.65
CA ARG A 43 11.60 11.36 -1.11
C ARG A 43 12.78 11.61 -2.05
N GLU A 44 13.40 10.56 -2.56
CA GLU A 44 14.50 10.67 -3.53
C GLU A 44 14.06 11.33 -4.83
N PHE A 45 12.88 11.00 -5.36
CA PHE A 45 12.34 11.63 -6.55
C PHE A 45 12.06 13.13 -6.34
N ALA A 46 11.39 13.48 -5.24
CA ALA A 46 10.97 14.85 -4.97
C ALA A 46 12.14 15.82 -4.71
N LEU A 47 13.27 15.31 -4.23
CA LEU A 47 14.45 16.11 -3.90
C LEU A 47 15.55 16.05 -4.97
N HIS A 48 15.35 15.31 -6.06
CA HIS A 48 16.34 15.21 -7.12
C HIS A 48 16.47 16.54 -7.88
N ASP A 49 17.66 16.77 -8.43
CA ASP A 49 17.97 17.95 -9.24
C ASP A 49 17.16 17.94 -10.54
N ILE A 50 16.47 19.04 -10.84
CA ILE A 50 15.60 19.15 -12.02
C ILE A 50 16.38 19.34 -13.32
N ASP A 51 17.63 19.81 -13.24
CA ASP A 51 18.48 19.99 -14.41
C ASP A 51 19.03 18.64 -14.90
N ASP A 52 19.12 17.64 -14.01
CA ASP A 52 19.43 16.25 -14.34
C ASP A 52 18.18 15.46 -14.74
N LYS A 53 17.68 15.74 -15.95
CA LYS A 53 16.47 15.09 -16.49
C LYS A 53 16.57 13.55 -16.53
N GLU A 54 17.75 13.00 -16.81
CA GLU A 54 17.95 11.54 -16.87
C GLU A 54 17.91 10.90 -15.48
N GLY A 55 18.56 11.53 -14.49
CA GLY A 55 18.48 11.08 -13.10
C GLY A 55 17.08 11.23 -12.51
N LEU A 56 16.40 12.35 -12.79
CA LEU A 56 15.02 12.59 -12.35
C LEU A 56 14.06 11.53 -12.88
N GLU A 57 14.19 11.18 -14.17
CA GLU A 57 13.44 10.09 -14.80
C GLU A 57 13.73 8.74 -14.14
N SER A 58 15.01 8.44 -13.88
CA SER A 58 15.40 7.20 -13.21
C SER A 58 14.80 7.10 -11.81
N LYS A 59 14.73 8.21 -11.06
CA LYS A 59 14.12 8.25 -9.73
C LYS A 59 12.59 8.12 -9.79
N ARG A 60 11.94 8.72 -10.80
CA ARG A 60 10.49 8.53 -11.02
C ARG A 60 10.15 7.06 -11.31
N ILE A 61 10.93 6.39 -12.16
CA ILE A 61 10.73 4.97 -12.47
C ILE A 61 10.91 4.11 -11.20
N ALA A 62 12.00 4.32 -10.45
CA ALA A 62 12.26 3.58 -9.22
C ALA A 62 11.14 3.77 -8.17
N MET A 63 10.58 4.97 -8.07
CA MET A 63 9.41 5.26 -7.24
C MET A 63 8.21 4.40 -7.64
N HIS A 64 7.84 4.37 -8.92
CA HIS A 64 6.72 3.55 -9.38
C HIS A 64 6.97 2.04 -9.22
N ASP A 65 8.19 1.57 -9.51
CA ASP A 65 8.55 0.16 -9.34
C ASP A 65 8.41 -0.29 -7.87
N ALA A 66 8.75 0.57 -6.91
CA ALA A 66 8.57 0.29 -5.48
C ALA A 66 7.09 0.14 -5.11
N PHE A 67 6.21 1.03 -5.61
CA PHE A 67 4.77 0.90 -5.38
C PHE A 67 4.16 -0.31 -6.09
N THR A 68 4.61 -0.63 -7.30
CA THR A 68 4.22 -1.86 -7.99
C THR A 68 4.50 -3.10 -7.13
N GLN A 69 5.72 -3.22 -6.61
CA GLN A 69 6.08 -4.35 -5.73
C GLN A 69 5.23 -4.40 -4.47
N LEU A 70 4.95 -3.24 -3.86
CA LEU A 70 4.08 -3.16 -2.69
C LEU A 70 2.67 -3.68 -2.99
N TYR A 71 2.06 -3.21 -4.08
CA TYR A 71 0.69 -3.61 -4.45
C TYR A 71 0.60 -5.07 -4.95
N ASP A 72 1.63 -5.58 -5.62
CA ASP A 72 1.71 -6.99 -5.99
C ASP A 72 1.75 -7.88 -4.73
N GLU A 73 2.50 -7.49 -3.70
CA GLU A 73 2.53 -8.20 -2.41
C GLU A 73 1.17 -8.13 -1.69
N VAL A 74 0.50 -6.97 -1.70
CA VAL A 74 -0.86 -6.84 -1.16
C VAL A 74 -1.82 -7.78 -1.89
N SER A 75 -1.76 -7.81 -3.22
CA SER A 75 -2.60 -8.73 -4.00
C SER A 75 -2.29 -10.18 -3.68
N ALA A 76 -1.01 -10.57 -3.62
CA ALA A 76 -0.60 -11.94 -3.34
C ALA A 76 -1.07 -12.38 -1.94
N PHE A 77 -0.93 -11.49 -0.96
CA PHE A 77 -1.40 -11.76 0.40
C PHE A 77 -2.92 -11.92 0.46
N ILE A 78 -3.69 -11.06 -0.23
CA ILE A 78 -5.16 -11.21 -0.30
C ILE A 78 -5.54 -12.54 -0.96
N ASP A 79 -4.94 -12.86 -2.10
CA ASP A 79 -5.17 -14.13 -2.83
C ASP A 79 -4.90 -15.34 -1.92
N GLN A 80 -3.82 -15.28 -1.14
CA GLN A 80 -3.42 -16.34 -0.23
C GLN A 80 -4.35 -16.50 0.99
N ILE A 81 -4.98 -15.44 1.47
CA ILE A 81 -5.95 -15.50 2.57
C ILE A 81 -7.37 -15.85 2.12
N MET A 82 -7.67 -15.69 0.82
CA MET A 82 -8.93 -16.11 0.22
C MET A 82 -8.99 -17.64 0.10
N GLY A 83 -9.40 -18.30 1.19
CA GLY A 83 -9.56 -19.76 1.29
C GLY A 83 -11.01 -20.26 1.26
N GLU A 84 -11.95 -19.36 0.99
CA GLU A 84 -13.39 -19.52 1.25
C GLU A 84 -14.09 -20.46 0.24
N ASP A 85 -13.45 -20.83 -0.88
CA ASP A 85 -14.06 -21.67 -1.93
C ASP A 85 -14.56 -23.03 -1.41
N PHE A 86 -13.81 -23.65 -0.52
CA PHE A 86 -14.22 -24.90 0.14
C PHE A 86 -15.36 -24.67 1.12
N GLU A 87 -15.37 -23.57 1.88
CA GLU A 87 -16.43 -23.26 2.84
C GLU A 87 -17.75 -22.95 2.13
N ILE A 88 -17.68 -22.17 1.05
CA ILE A 88 -18.80 -21.90 0.15
C ILE A 88 -19.35 -23.22 -0.41
N SER A 89 -18.47 -24.08 -0.92
CA SER A 89 -18.86 -25.39 -1.46
C SER A 89 -19.47 -26.30 -0.39
N TYR A 90 -18.89 -26.33 0.81
CA TYR A 90 -19.34 -27.10 1.95
C TYR A 90 -20.71 -26.64 2.48
N LEU A 91 -20.90 -25.32 2.64
CA LEU A 91 -22.19 -24.75 3.05
C LEU A 91 -23.27 -25.01 2.00
N ARG A 92 -22.95 -24.88 0.71
CA ARG A 92 -23.88 -25.21 -0.39
C ARG A 92 -24.35 -26.66 -0.34
N ASP A 93 -23.42 -27.60 -0.14
CA ASP A 93 -23.75 -29.02 0.00
C ASP A 93 -24.63 -29.28 1.23
N ARG A 94 -24.27 -28.69 2.37
CA ARG A 94 -25.01 -28.87 3.64
C ARG A 94 -26.41 -28.27 3.59
N ILE A 95 -26.60 -27.12 2.92
CA ILE A 95 -27.93 -26.53 2.65
C ILE A 95 -28.81 -27.47 1.82
N GLY A 96 -28.21 -28.24 0.91
CA GLY A 96 -28.92 -29.27 0.12
C GLY A 96 -29.54 -30.37 0.99
N SER A 97 -28.93 -30.64 2.16
CA SER A 97 -29.34 -31.68 3.09
C SER A 97 -30.08 -31.19 4.35
N ALA A 98 -30.16 -29.87 4.58
CA ALA A 98 -30.75 -29.28 5.79
C ALA A 98 -32.20 -28.82 5.58
N GLU A 99 -33.00 -28.85 6.65
CA GLU A 99 -34.40 -28.40 6.69
C GLU A 99 -34.68 -27.46 7.89
N GLY A 100 -35.74 -26.65 7.78
CA GLY A 100 -36.19 -25.77 8.86
C GLY A 100 -35.24 -24.62 9.21
N GLU A 101 -35.22 -24.21 10.48
CA GLU A 101 -34.43 -23.07 10.99
C GLU A 101 -32.92 -23.23 10.77
N ALA A 102 -32.42 -24.47 10.80
CA ALA A 102 -31.01 -24.76 10.51
C ALA A 102 -30.65 -24.46 9.05
N LYS A 103 -31.57 -24.66 8.11
CA LYS A 103 -31.37 -24.29 6.70
C LYS A 103 -31.29 -22.77 6.54
N ASP A 104 -32.18 -22.04 7.19
CA ASP A 104 -32.21 -20.57 7.13
C ASP A 104 -30.92 -19.96 7.70
N GLN A 105 -30.38 -20.52 8.78
CA GLN A 105 -29.09 -20.11 9.36
C GLN A 105 -27.92 -20.41 8.41
N LEU A 106 -27.89 -21.59 7.78
CA LEU A 106 -26.85 -21.93 6.80
C LEU A 106 -26.91 -21.06 5.54
N VAL A 107 -28.12 -20.73 5.06
CA VAL A 107 -28.32 -19.82 3.92
C VAL A 107 -27.86 -18.40 4.26
N ALA A 108 -28.16 -17.90 5.46
CA ALA A 108 -27.68 -16.61 5.92
C ALA A 108 -26.14 -16.58 6.03
N GLY A 109 -25.53 -17.62 6.61
CA GLY A 109 -24.08 -17.75 6.71
C GLY A 109 -23.39 -17.87 5.34
N LEU A 110 -23.98 -18.61 4.38
CA LEU A 110 -23.48 -18.68 3.02
C LEU A 110 -23.51 -17.30 2.35
N LYS A 111 -24.60 -16.54 2.53
CA LYS A 111 -24.73 -15.20 1.96
C LYS A 111 -23.68 -14.24 2.51
N GLU A 112 -23.46 -14.25 3.82
CA GLU A 112 -22.44 -13.42 4.47
C GLU A 112 -21.03 -13.76 3.98
N LEU A 113 -20.73 -15.06 3.86
CA LEU A 113 -19.46 -15.54 3.33
C LEU A 113 -19.26 -15.15 1.86
N GLU A 114 -20.28 -15.28 1.01
CA GLU A 114 -20.24 -14.86 -0.39
C GLU A 114 -20.04 -13.34 -0.53
N GLU A 115 -20.68 -12.53 0.33
CA GLU A 115 -20.47 -11.07 0.36
C GLU A 115 -19.05 -10.70 0.81
N GLN A 116 -18.51 -11.39 1.83
CA GLN A 116 -17.14 -11.20 2.29
C GLN A 116 -16.13 -11.58 1.19
N SER A 117 -16.37 -12.70 0.51
CA SER A 117 -15.55 -13.17 -0.62
C SER A 117 -15.50 -12.16 -1.75
N GLN A 118 -16.65 -11.57 -2.10
CA GLN A 118 -16.73 -10.53 -3.12
C GLN A 118 -15.96 -9.26 -2.72
N ARG A 119 -15.99 -8.87 -1.45
CA ARG A 119 -15.21 -7.71 -0.95
C ARG A 119 -13.71 -7.99 -1.00
N ASN A 120 -13.26 -9.16 -0.53
CA ASN A 120 -11.86 -9.57 -0.59
C ASN A 120 -11.36 -9.63 -2.05
N LEU A 121 -12.16 -10.19 -2.95
CA LEU A 121 -11.87 -10.25 -4.37
C LEU A 121 -11.73 -8.84 -4.97
N ALA A 122 -12.63 -7.91 -4.62
CA ALA A 122 -12.56 -6.52 -5.07
C ALA A 122 -11.27 -5.83 -4.59
N ASP A 123 -10.86 -6.08 -3.35
CA ASP A 123 -9.64 -5.51 -2.76
C ASP A 123 -8.37 -6.06 -3.41
N MET A 124 -8.32 -7.37 -3.69
CA MET A 124 -7.25 -8.00 -4.46
C MET A 124 -7.12 -7.39 -5.85
N TRP A 125 -8.25 -7.25 -6.56
CA TRP A 125 -8.25 -6.67 -7.90
C TRP A 125 -7.85 -5.22 -7.88
N MET A 126 -8.27 -4.45 -6.88
CA MET A 126 -7.84 -3.07 -6.73
C MET A 126 -6.31 -2.99 -6.56
N ALA A 127 -5.72 -3.85 -5.72
CA ALA A 127 -4.27 -3.90 -5.58
C ALA A 127 -3.57 -4.23 -6.93
N ARG A 128 -4.07 -5.19 -7.70
CA ARG A 128 -3.52 -5.50 -9.04
C ARG A 128 -3.66 -4.34 -10.02
N VAL A 129 -4.81 -3.66 -10.02
CA VAL A 129 -5.04 -2.47 -10.85
C VAL A 129 -4.04 -1.37 -10.48
N MET A 130 -3.83 -1.11 -9.19
CA MET A 130 -2.84 -0.15 -8.71
C MET A 130 -1.42 -0.52 -9.15
N ALA A 131 -1.02 -1.78 -9.04
CA ALA A 131 0.30 -2.25 -9.48
C ALA A 131 0.52 -2.00 -10.98
N TRP A 132 -0.47 -2.32 -11.82
CA TRP A 132 -0.40 -2.09 -13.26
C TRP A 132 -0.45 -0.60 -13.63
N LEU A 133 -1.19 0.23 -12.91
CA LEU A 133 -1.21 1.67 -13.13
C LEU A 133 0.18 2.27 -12.87
N HIS A 134 0.86 1.85 -11.80
CA HIS A 134 2.25 2.26 -11.54
C HIS A 134 3.22 1.75 -12.61
N GLN A 135 3.11 0.50 -13.05
CA GLN A 135 3.92 -0.02 -14.17
C GLN A 135 3.70 0.78 -15.46
N ALA A 136 2.44 1.17 -15.72
CA ALA A 136 2.10 1.96 -16.89
C ALA A 136 2.63 3.40 -16.80
N ALA A 137 2.56 4.03 -15.62
CA ALA A 137 3.13 5.35 -15.33
C ALA A 137 4.66 5.35 -15.43
N ALA A 138 5.34 4.31 -14.92
CA ALA A 138 6.77 4.10 -15.10
C ALA A 138 7.15 4.04 -16.60
N ALA A 139 6.29 3.42 -17.41
CA ALA A 139 6.51 3.26 -18.84
C ALA A 139 6.11 4.49 -19.71
N SER A 140 5.38 5.48 -19.17
CA SER A 140 4.76 6.60 -19.92
C SER A 140 5.22 8.00 -19.46
N GLY A 141 6.44 8.12 -18.95
CA GLY A 141 6.93 9.35 -18.30
C GLY A 141 6.94 10.62 -19.14
N PRO A 142 6.59 11.78 -18.55
CA PRO A 142 6.52 13.07 -19.24
C PRO A 142 7.92 13.64 -19.59
N PHE A 143 9.00 13.13 -19.00
CA PHE A 143 10.37 13.59 -19.25
C PHE A 143 11.06 12.87 -20.42
N VAL A 144 10.37 11.92 -21.06
CA VAL A 144 10.87 11.19 -22.24
C VAL A 144 9.82 11.19 -23.35
N GLU A 145 9.28 12.36 -23.69
CA GLU A 145 8.61 12.50 -24.99
C GLU A 145 9.68 12.58 -26.10
N GLY A 146 9.93 11.45 -26.77
CA GLY A 146 10.82 11.41 -27.93
C GLY A 146 10.99 10.08 -28.64
N GLU A 147 11.58 9.05 -28.01
CA GLU A 147 12.36 8.09 -28.82
C GLU A 147 12.28 6.59 -28.45
N ASN A 148 11.29 6.11 -27.70
CA ASN A 148 11.27 4.69 -27.30
C ASN A 148 9.94 3.94 -27.56
N GLU A 149 9.80 3.39 -28.78
CA GLU A 149 8.66 2.54 -29.17
C GLU A 149 8.42 1.35 -28.22
N GLU A 150 9.49 0.78 -27.64
CA GLU A 150 9.38 -0.37 -26.72
C GLU A 150 8.70 0.03 -25.41
N LYS A 151 8.95 1.23 -24.90
CA LYS A 151 8.30 1.74 -23.67
C LYS A 151 6.83 2.03 -23.91
N LYS A 152 6.48 2.60 -25.07
CA LYS A 152 5.07 2.79 -25.48
C LYS A 152 4.33 1.45 -25.57
N LYS A 153 4.93 0.44 -26.20
CA LYS A 153 4.35 -0.93 -26.30
C LYS A 153 4.19 -1.59 -24.92
N SER A 154 5.16 -1.39 -24.02
CA SER A 154 5.09 -1.90 -22.64
C SER A 154 3.97 -1.23 -21.84
N SER A 155 3.85 0.10 -21.90
CA SER A 155 2.76 0.85 -21.26
C SER A 155 1.40 0.38 -21.78
N SER A 156 1.25 0.25 -23.12
CA SER A 156 0.02 -0.27 -23.73
C SER A 156 -0.32 -1.68 -23.25
N LYS A 157 0.66 -2.58 -23.09
CA LYS A 157 0.43 -3.95 -22.60
C LYS A 157 -0.11 -3.99 -21.16
N HIS A 158 0.48 -3.25 -20.24
CA HIS A 158 0.04 -3.22 -18.84
C HIS A 158 -1.33 -2.57 -18.71
N LEU A 159 -1.59 -1.54 -19.52
CA LEU A 159 -2.88 -0.88 -19.60
C LEU A 159 -3.98 -1.79 -20.18
N ALA A 160 -3.65 -2.62 -21.17
CA ALA A 160 -4.57 -3.63 -21.66
C ALA A 160 -4.98 -4.59 -20.52
N ALA A 161 -4.04 -4.97 -19.65
CA ALA A 161 -4.34 -5.78 -18.48
C ALA A 161 -5.27 -5.06 -17.49
N VAL A 162 -5.06 -3.76 -17.23
CA VAL A 162 -5.97 -2.93 -16.41
C VAL A 162 -7.39 -2.96 -16.99
N TYR A 163 -7.55 -2.68 -18.28
CA TYR A 163 -8.88 -2.64 -18.90
C TYR A 163 -9.55 -4.02 -19.00
N THR A 164 -8.81 -5.08 -19.34
CA THR A 164 -9.32 -6.46 -19.32
C THR A 164 -9.75 -6.88 -17.91
N MET A 165 -9.08 -6.38 -16.89
CA MET A 165 -9.39 -6.75 -15.51
C MET A 165 -10.50 -5.92 -14.90
N LEU A 166 -10.62 -4.63 -15.22
CA LEU A 166 -11.82 -3.85 -14.85
C LEU A 166 -13.10 -4.45 -15.47
N GLU A 167 -13.00 -5.31 -16.48
CA GLU A 167 -14.12 -6.09 -17.01
C GLU A 167 -14.63 -7.18 -16.02
N LYS A 168 -13.75 -7.76 -15.18
CA LYS A 168 -14.02 -8.99 -14.41
C LYS A 168 -14.73 -8.78 -13.05
N PRO A 169 -14.33 -7.87 -12.14
CA PRO A 169 -14.96 -7.69 -10.82
C PRO A 169 -16.43 -7.28 -10.89
N PHE A 170 -16.81 -6.48 -11.88
CA PHE A 170 -18.17 -5.97 -12.01
C PHE A 170 -19.17 -6.99 -12.57
N SER A 171 -18.70 -8.21 -12.88
CA SER A 171 -19.55 -9.36 -13.22
C SER A 171 -19.96 -10.21 -12.01
N ALA A 172 -19.37 -9.97 -10.83
CA ALA A 172 -19.53 -10.82 -9.65
C ALA A 172 -20.63 -10.35 -8.67
N VAL A 173 -21.21 -9.15 -8.81
CA VAL A 173 -22.31 -8.67 -7.95
C VAL A 173 -23.66 -8.94 -8.63
N PRO A 174 -24.47 -9.92 -8.19
CA PRO A 174 -25.69 -10.34 -8.90
C PRO A 174 -26.85 -9.35 -8.78
N SER A 175 -26.78 -8.35 -7.90
CA SER A 175 -27.89 -7.47 -7.56
C SER A 175 -27.73 -6.07 -8.16
N LYS A 176 -27.85 -5.97 -9.49
CA LYS A 176 -28.37 -4.85 -10.31
C LYS A 176 -27.81 -4.96 -11.72
N SER A 177 -28.38 -5.87 -12.52
CA SER A 177 -28.14 -5.94 -13.95
C SER A 177 -28.85 -4.78 -14.66
N ASP A 178 -28.26 -3.59 -14.65
CA ASP A 178 -28.71 -2.48 -15.50
C ASP A 178 -27.95 -2.47 -16.82
N GLY A 179 -28.58 -1.98 -17.89
CA GLY A 179 -28.03 -1.94 -19.26
C GLY A 179 -26.66 -1.24 -19.36
N THR A 180 -26.34 -0.38 -18.39
CA THR A 180 -25.10 0.35 -18.22
C THR A 180 -23.88 -0.56 -17.98
N GLN A 181 -24.00 -1.63 -17.18
CA GLN A 181 -22.87 -2.56 -16.94
C GLN A 181 -22.47 -3.35 -18.19
N LYS A 182 -23.45 -3.70 -19.04
CA LYS A 182 -23.19 -4.37 -20.34
C LYS A 182 -22.50 -3.44 -21.34
N LEU A 183 -22.78 -2.12 -21.28
CA LEU A 183 -22.11 -1.09 -22.09
C LEU A 183 -20.67 -0.81 -21.61
N ARG A 184 -20.44 -0.79 -20.28
CA ARG A 184 -19.11 -0.67 -19.66
C ARG A 184 -18.19 -1.85 -20.00
N ARG A 185 -18.74 -3.07 -19.98
CA ARG A 185 -18.03 -4.31 -20.35
C ARG A 185 -17.51 -4.29 -21.79
N VAL A 186 -18.34 -3.79 -22.70
CA VAL A 186 -18.00 -3.65 -24.11
C VAL A 186 -16.86 -2.63 -24.25
N ALA A 187 -17.00 -1.43 -23.66
CA ALA A 187 -15.99 -0.35 -23.70
C ALA A 187 -14.60 -0.76 -23.19
N LEU A 188 -14.54 -1.45 -22.04
CA LEU A 188 -13.30 -1.94 -21.44
C LEU A 188 -12.58 -2.97 -22.31
N GLY A 189 -13.35 -3.87 -22.93
CA GLY A 189 -12.82 -4.81 -23.92
C GLY A 189 -12.25 -4.13 -25.17
N SER A 190 -12.80 -2.98 -25.60
CA SER A 190 -12.36 -2.18 -26.76
C SER A 190 -10.94 -1.61 -26.61
N LYS A 191 -10.64 -1.09 -25.42
CA LYS A 191 -9.36 -0.44 -25.15
C LYS A 191 -8.27 -1.47 -24.89
N ALA A 192 -8.59 -2.53 -24.14
CA ALA A 192 -7.71 -3.69 -24.01
C ALA A 192 -7.33 -4.25 -25.40
N TYR A 193 -8.32 -4.34 -26.27
CA TYR A 193 -8.18 -4.73 -27.66
C TYR A 193 -7.27 -3.80 -28.50
N SER A 194 -7.46 -2.47 -28.45
CA SER A 194 -6.61 -1.51 -29.18
C SER A 194 -5.16 -1.55 -28.72
N LEU A 195 -4.95 -1.67 -27.41
CA LEU A 195 -3.63 -1.69 -26.81
C LEU A 195 -2.90 -3.03 -27.04
N LEU A 196 -3.64 -4.14 -27.12
CA LEU A 196 -3.11 -5.44 -27.53
C LEU A 196 -2.69 -5.46 -29.01
N THR A 197 -3.48 -4.84 -29.89
CA THR A 197 -3.12 -4.71 -31.32
C THR A 197 -1.88 -3.85 -31.57
N GLU A 198 -1.59 -2.90 -30.70
CA GLU A 198 -0.34 -2.12 -30.73
C GLU A 198 0.87 -2.89 -30.16
N SER A 199 0.63 -3.99 -29.43
CA SER A 199 1.64 -4.74 -28.70
C SER A 199 2.22 -5.97 -29.43
N SER A 200 1.49 -6.60 -30.38
CA SER A 200 1.99 -7.65 -31.32
C SER A 200 0.92 -8.21 -32.30
N THR A 201 1.32 -8.99 -33.32
CA THR A 201 0.50 -9.45 -34.48
C THR A 201 -0.80 -10.20 -34.11
N PRO A 202 -1.99 -9.72 -34.52
CA PRO A 202 -3.27 -10.19 -33.96
C PRO A 202 -4.01 -11.27 -34.79
N ASP A 203 -4.90 -12.04 -34.13
CA ASP A 203 -5.81 -13.04 -34.72
C ASP A 203 -7.10 -12.39 -35.26
N GLU A 204 -7.23 -12.29 -36.58
CA GLU A 204 -8.18 -11.44 -37.31
C GLU A 204 -9.68 -11.78 -37.12
N ALA A 205 -10.02 -12.98 -36.66
CA ALA A 205 -11.42 -13.41 -36.51
C ALA A 205 -12.09 -12.89 -35.23
N GLU A 206 -11.32 -12.75 -34.15
CA GLU A 206 -11.77 -12.20 -32.86
C GLU A 206 -11.85 -10.65 -32.91
N LEU A 207 -11.04 -10.06 -33.80
CA LEU A 207 -10.93 -8.62 -34.04
C LEU A 207 -12.18 -7.96 -34.67
N ALA A 208 -12.86 -8.65 -35.57
CA ALA A 208 -13.95 -8.05 -36.35
C ALA A 208 -15.27 -7.90 -35.58
N ASP A 209 -15.58 -8.77 -34.59
CA ASP A 209 -16.86 -8.72 -33.85
C ASP A 209 -16.81 -7.70 -32.68
N ILE A 210 -15.64 -7.51 -32.06
CA ILE A 210 -15.41 -6.54 -30.97
C ILE A 210 -15.52 -5.10 -31.49
N LEU A 211 -14.98 -4.81 -32.69
CA LEU A 211 -14.89 -3.45 -33.23
C LEU A 211 -16.25 -2.82 -33.59
N GLY A 212 -17.23 -3.64 -33.97
CA GLY A 212 -18.51 -3.19 -34.52
C GLY A 212 -19.50 -2.62 -33.50
N ARG A 213 -19.36 -2.96 -32.20
CA ARG A 213 -20.34 -2.59 -31.16
C ARG A 213 -19.82 -1.56 -30.14
N ASN A 214 -18.56 -1.16 -30.24
CA ASN A 214 -17.80 -0.63 -29.09
C ASN A 214 -17.56 0.88 -29.04
N LYS A 215 -17.34 1.52 -30.20
CA LYS A 215 -16.82 2.89 -30.29
C LYS A 215 -17.73 4.03 -29.79
N ARG A 216 -18.91 3.72 -29.25
CA ARG A 216 -19.93 4.72 -28.85
C ARG A 216 -20.09 4.89 -27.33
N SER A 217 -19.62 3.92 -26.53
CA SER A 217 -19.94 3.78 -25.11
C SER A 217 -18.73 4.01 -24.19
N GLU A 218 -17.54 4.13 -24.79
CA GLU A 218 -16.23 4.23 -24.15
C GLU A 218 -15.97 5.62 -23.53
N ALA A 219 -16.57 6.67 -24.09
CA ALA A 219 -16.47 8.06 -23.61
C ALA A 219 -17.22 8.35 -22.30
N GLU A 220 -18.29 7.58 -22.00
CA GLU A 220 -19.16 7.73 -20.82
C GLU A 220 -18.60 6.97 -19.59
N PHE A 221 -17.77 5.95 -19.82
CA PHE A 221 -17.16 5.12 -18.78
C PHE A 221 -16.05 5.82 -18.01
N TYR A 222 -15.22 6.65 -18.66
CA TYR A 222 -14.09 7.31 -17.99
C TYR A 222 -14.54 8.32 -16.93
N ASP A 223 -15.68 8.98 -17.11
CA ASP A 223 -16.20 9.92 -16.11
C ASP A 223 -16.72 9.16 -14.87
N GLU A 224 -17.39 8.02 -15.06
CA GLU A 224 -17.83 7.18 -13.94
C GLU A 224 -16.66 6.46 -13.25
N PHE A 225 -15.67 5.98 -14.01
CA PHE A 225 -14.45 5.38 -13.50
C PHE A 225 -13.58 6.40 -12.76
N LEU A 226 -13.36 7.60 -13.32
CA LEU A 226 -12.65 8.68 -12.64
C LEU A 226 -13.37 9.10 -11.36
N ASN A 227 -14.70 9.23 -11.37
CA ASN A 227 -15.45 9.59 -10.17
C ASN A 227 -15.48 8.47 -9.12
N GLU A 228 -15.49 7.20 -9.52
CA GLU A 228 -15.41 6.06 -8.60
C GLU A 228 -13.98 5.85 -8.06
N LEU A 229 -12.96 6.06 -8.90
CA LEU A 229 -11.55 6.08 -8.53
C LEU A 229 -11.26 7.25 -7.58
N ILE A 230 -11.76 8.46 -7.86
CA ILE A 230 -11.68 9.66 -7.00
C ILE A 230 -12.47 9.48 -5.68
N GLY A 231 -13.61 8.80 -5.76
CA GLY A 231 -14.42 8.44 -4.59
C GLY A 231 -13.71 7.47 -3.65
N GLN A 232 -13.12 6.40 -4.19
CA GLN A 232 -12.30 5.45 -3.42
C GLN A 232 -10.93 6.03 -3.04
N GLU A 233 -10.37 6.91 -3.87
CA GLU A 233 -9.18 7.72 -3.60
C GLU A 233 -9.37 8.55 -2.32
N SER A 234 -10.54 9.12 -2.04
CA SER A 234 -10.75 9.84 -0.76
C SER A 234 -10.56 8.94 0.47
N THR A 235 -10.79 7.63 0.31
CA THR A 235 -10.60 6.61 1.36
C THR A 235 -9.14 6.13 1.42
N PHE A 236 -8.43 6.11 0.28
CA PHE A 236 -7.00 5.77 0.20
C PHE A 236 -6.06 6.94 0.56
N ARG A 237 -6.41 8.19 0.21
CA ARG A 237 -5.70 9.44 0.57
C ARG A 237 -5.63 9.66 2.09
N GLN A 238 -6.59 9.12 2.83
CA GLN A 238 -6.57 9.16 4.30
C GLN A 238 -5.66 8.09 4.91
N ALA A 239 -5.30 7.06 4.14
CA ALA A 239 -4.52 5.92 4.61
C ALA A 239 -3.02 6.09 4.38
N PHE A 240 -2.58 6.84 3.36
CA PHE A 240 -1.19 6.87 2.92
C PHE A 240 -0.59 8.30 2.88
N ASN A 241 0.74 8.31 2.97
CA ASN A 241 1.70 9.41 3.12
C ASN A 241 1.33 10.73 2.38
N PRO A 242 1.64 11.95 2.85
CA PRO A 242 1.52 13.19 2.04
C PRO A 242 2.25 13.17 0.69
N PHE A 243 3.19 12.25 0.51
CA PHE A 243 3.86 12.01 -0.77
C PHE A 243 3.00 11.23 -1.78
N ASP A 244 1.88 10.64 -1.33
CA ASP A 244 0.89 9.99 -2.20
C ASP A 244 0.20 10.98 -3.12
N GLU A 245 0.03 12.24 -2.69
CA GLU A 245 -0.59 13.24 -3.52
C GLU A 245 0.27 13.52 -4.77
N LEU A 246 1.59 13.55 -4.61
CA LEU A 246 2.54 13.69 -5.71
C LEU A 246 2.47 12.48 -6.67
N VAL A 247 2.50 11.26 -6.11
CA VAL A 247 2.46 10.00 -6.89
C VAL A 247 1.15 9.87 -7.67
N TRP A 248 0.02 10.16 -7.03
CA TRP A 248 -1.30 10.11 -7.67
C TRP A 248 -1.46 11.19 -8.73
N ARG A 249 -0.98 12.41 -8.47
CA ARG A 249 -1.04 13.51 -9.46
C ARG A 249 -0.17 13.21 -10.68
N ASP A 250 1.02 12.64 -10.48
CA ASP A 250 1.88 12.17 -11.56
C ASP A 250 1.16 11.12 -12.42
N MET A 251 0.63 10.06 -11.79
CA MET A 251 -0.10 8.99 -12.49
C MET A 251 -1.38 9.47 -13.20
N LEU A 252 -2.14 10.39 -12.59
CA LEU A 252 -3.34 10.95 -13.21
C LEU A 252 -2.98 11.82 -14.42
N SER A 253 -1.96 12.67 -14.28
CA SER A 253 -1.54 13.62 -15.33
C SER A 253 -0.83 12.94 -16.51
N SER A 254 0.16 12.08 -16.26
CA SER A 254 0.99 11.47 -17.30
C SER A 254 0.30 10.33 -18.05
N PHE A 255 -0.86 9.86 -17.56
CA PHE A 255 -1.40 8.62 -18.06
C PHE A 255 -2.93 8.62 -18.20
N ILE A 256 -3.66 8.82 -17.11
CA ILE A 256 -5.12 8.63 -17.13
C ILE A 256 -5.80 9.69 -18.00
N PHE A 257 -5.45 10.96 -17.82
CA PHE A 257 -6.10 12.04 -18.56
C PHE A 257 -5.58 12.19 -20.01
N GLU A 258 -4.30 11.91 -20.27
CA GLU A 258 -3.72 11.93 -21.62
C GLU A 258 -4.36 10.85 -22.51
N GLN A 259 -4.44 9.61 -22.02
CA GLN A 259 -5.06 8.50 -22.75
C GLN A 259 -6.57 8.70 -22.96
N ALA A 260 -7.27 9.26 -21.97
CA ALA A 260 -8.67 9.61 -22.12
C ALA A 260 -8.87 10.70 -23.20
N THR A 261 -7.96 11.67 -23.28
CA THR A 261 -7.99 12.74 -24.30
C THR A 261 -7.78 12.19 -25.72
N ASP A 262 -6.85 11.25 -25.90
CA ASP A 262 -6.61 10.58 -27.18
C ASP A 262 -7.82 9.78 -27.65
N LEU A 263 -8.50 9.09 -26.74
CA LEU A 263 -9.73 8.36 -27.07
C LEU A 263 -10.86 9.28 -27.50
N TYR A 264 -10.99 10.45 -26.87
CA TYR A 264 -11.94 11.46 -27.36
C TYR A 264 -11.56 11.96 -28.76
N ASN A 265 -10.28 12.16 -29.05
CA ASN A 265 -9.79 12.55 -30.38
C ASN A 265 -10.14 11.51 -31.45
N GLU A 266 -10.04 10.22 -31.12
CA GLU A 266 -10.42 9.13 -32.01
C GLU A 266 -11.94 8.98 -32.17
N ALA A 267 -12.71 9.18 -31.09
CA ALA A 267 -14.15 8.99 -31.07
C ALA A 267 -14.92 10.11 -31.79
N ILE A 268 -14.53 11.38 -31.60
CA ILE A 268 -15.23 12.56 -32.14
C ILE A 268 -15.50 12.49 -33.66
N PRO A 269 -14.52 12.12 -34.52
CA PRO A 269 -14.72 11.98 -35.96
C PRO A 269 -15.83 10.98 -36.33
N TYR A 270 -16.07 9.93 -35.54
CA TYR A 270 -17.11 8.93 -35.82
C TYR A 270 -18.51 9.49 -35.55
N PHE A 271 -18.66 10.31 -34.51
CA PHE A 271 -19.93 10.99 -34.21
C PHE A 271 -20.23 12.09 -35.24
N ASP A 272 -19.20 12.85 -35.62
CA ASP A 272 -19.31 13.94 -36.61
C ASP A 272 -19.62 13.42 -38.02
N LYS A 273 -19.16 12.22 -38.39
CA LYS A 273 -19.39 11.59 -39.71
C LYS A 273 -20.57 10.61 -39.76
N SER A 274 -21.32 10.45 -38.66
CA SER A 274 -22.44 9.51 -38.63
C SER A 274 -23.60 9.94 -39.54
N LYS A 275 -24.38 8.98 -40.08
CA LYS A 275 -25.50 9.25 -41.02
C LYS A 275 -26.57 10.19 -40.44
N THR A 276 -26.68 10.26 -39.12
CA THR A 276 -27.53 11.19 -38.36
C THR A 276 -26.70 11.77 -37.21
N PRO A 277 -25.96 12.87 -37.44
CA PRO A 277 -25.08 13.45 -36.44
C PRO A 277 -25.90 14.02 -35.28
N ASP A 278 -25.72 13.44 -34.10
CA ASP A 278 -26.31 13.90 -32.86
C ASP A 278 -25.45 15.04 -32.30
N LYS A 279 -25.80 16.27 -32.70
CA LYS A 279 -25.04 17.48 -32.33
C LYS A 279 -24.97 17.70 -30.82
N GLN A 280 -25.99 17.30 -30.06
CA GLN A 280 -25.98 17.42 -28.60
C GLN A 280 -24.99 16.44 -27.99
N ARG A 281 -25.00 15.18 -28.43
CA ARG A 281 -24.05 14.17 -27.95
C ARG A 281 -22.61 14.49 -28.35
N THR A 282 -22.37 14.95 -29.57
CA THR A 282 -21.04 15.43 -29.99
C THR A 282 -20.57 16.61 -29.12
N ALA A 283 -21.44 17.59 -28.84
CA ALA A 283 -21.09 18.73 -27.99
C ALA A 283 -20.77 18.29 -26.56
N MET A 284 -21.52 17.32 -26.02
CA MET A 284 -21.27 16.72 -24.71
C MET A 284 -19.92 15.99 -24.66
N ILE A 285 -19.58 15.19 -25.68
CA ILE A 285 -18.28 14.49 -25.76
C ILE A 285 -17.12 15.48 -25.90
N LYS A 286 -17.29 16.55 -26.69
CA LYS A 286 -16.31 17.65 -26.78
C LYS A 286 -16.14 18.36 -25.42
N SER A 287 -17.24 18.56 -24.70
CA SER A 287 -17.22 19.10 -23.33
C SER A 287 -16.44 18.20 -22.37
N TRP A 288 -16.65 16.89 -22.40
CA TRP A 288 -15.90 15.94 -21.58
C TRP A 288 -14.43 15.87 -21.92
N LYS A 289 -14.09 15.87 -23.22
CA LYS A 289 -12.71 15.95 -23.68
C LYS A 289 -12.01 17.17 -23.07
N GLN A 290 -12.64 18.34 -23.16
CA GLN A 290 -12.05 19.56 -22.63
C GLN A 290 -11.95 19.57 -21.11
N ASN A 291 -12.92 18.98 -20.41
CA ASN A 291 -12.82 18.79 -18.95
C ASN A 291 -11.64 17.88 -18.58
N THR A 292 -11.50 16.76 -19.29
CA THR A 292 -10.46 15.74 -19.08
C THR A 292 -9.06 16.32 -19.35
N ALA A 293 -8.89 16.99 -20.49
CA ALA A 293 -7.63 17.65 -20.84
C ALA A 293 -7.28 18.76 -19.86
N GLY A 294 -8.27 19.57 -19.44
CA GLY A 294 -8.08 20.60 -18.44
C GLY A 294 -7.67 20.04 -17.08
N LEU A 295 -8.30 18.94 -16.64
CA LEU A 295 -7.91 18.26 -15.40
C LEU A 295 -6.49 17.70 -15.49
N SER A 296 -6.09 17.08 -16.61
CA SER A 296 -4.70 16.62 -16.82
C SER A 296 -3.68 17.70 -16.47
N GLU A 297 -3.92 18.89 -17.02
CA GLU A 297 -3.04 20.04 -16.86
C GLU A 297 -3.08 20.62 -15.44
N VAL A 298 -4.23 20.57 -14.76
CA VAL A 298 -4.33 20.90 -13.32
C VAL A 298 -3.46 19.96 -12.50
N TYR A 299 -3.58 18.65 -12.70
CA TYR A 299 -2.82 17.66 -11.94
C TYR A 299 -1.32 17.80 -12.19
N LEU A 300 -0.90 18.00 -13.44
CA LEU A 300 0.49 18.31 -13.80
C LEU A 300 0.99 19.60 -13.11
N ALA A 301 0.16 20.65 -13.12
CA ALA A 301 0.50 21.91 -12.48
C ALA A 301 0.70 21.76 -10.97
N MET A 302 -0.11 20.93 -10.33
CA MET A 302 -0.02 20.62 -8.91
C MET A 302 1.25 19.80 -8.59
N THR A 303 1.61 18.82 -9.43
CA THR A 303 2.89 18.08 -9.30
C THR A 303 4.09 19.04 -9.33
N TYR A 304 4.16 19.94 -10.32
CA TYR A 304 5.23 20.94 -10.37
C TYR A 304 5.22 21.87 -9.16
N ASN A 305 4.04 22.21 -8.64
CA ASN A 305 3.94 23.02 -7.44
C ASN A 305 4.53 22.34 -6.20
N ASP A 306 4.24 21.05 -5.99
CA ASP A 306 4.72 20.35 -4.80
C ASP A 306 6.25 20.19 -4.82
N ILE A 307 6.81 19.93 -6.01
CA ILE A 307 8.27 19.90 -6.21
C ILE A 307 8.85 21.30 -5.99
N ALA A 308 8.20 22.36 -6.51
CA ALA A 308 8.63 23.75 -6.29
C ALA A 308 8.63 24.10 -4.80
N ASP A 309 7.59 23.70 -4.06
CA ASP A 309 7.50 23.91 -2.62
C ASP A 309 8.61 23.14 -1.88
N ALA A 310 9.00 21.95 -2.34
CA ALA A 310 10.14 21.19 -1.79
C ALA A 310 11.48 21.90 -2.06
N GLN A 311 11.73 22.33 -3.30
CA GLN A 311 12.95 23.07 -3.68
C GLN A 311 13.05 24.42 -2.96
N MET A 312 11.94 25.16 -2.84
CA MET A 312 11.90 26.41 -2.09
C MET A 312 12.27 26.19 -0.61
N ARG A 313 11.79 25.11 0.01
CA ARG A 313 12.14 24.73 1.39
C ARG A 313 13.60 24.27 1.53
N ALA A 314 14.20 23.76 0.46
CA ALA A 314 15.62 23.40 0.40
C ALA A 314 16.53 24.62 0.16
N GLY A 315 15.97 25.80 -0.12
CA GLY A 315 16.72 27.01 -0.44
C GLY A 315 17.13 27.12 -1.92
N ASN A 316 16.69 26.19 -2.77
CA ASN A 316 16.98 26.16 -4.21
C ASN A 316 15.99 27.08 -4.96
N LEU A 317 16.15 28.39 -4.80
CA LEU A 317 15.16 29.38 -5.24
C LEU A 317 15.07 29.54 -6.76
N GLU A 318 16.16 29.33 -7.49
CA GLU A 318 16.16 29.36 -8.95
C GLU A 318 15.36 28.19 -9.52
N ASP A 319 15.58 26.98 -8.99
CA ASP A 319 14.85 25.77 -9.37
C ASP A 319 13.37 25.87 -9.00
N ALA A 320 13.09 26.32 -7.77
CA ALA A 320 11.72 26.58 -7.32
C ALA A 320 11.01 27.60 -8.23
N SER A 321 11.70 28.68 -8.62
CA SER A 321 11.15 29.66 -9.57
C SER A 321 10.84 29.02 -10.92
N GLY A 322 11.73 28.16 -11.44
CA GLY A 322 11.51 27.43 -12.69
C GLY A 322 10.28 26.52 -12.63
N LEU A 323 10.15 25.76 -11.56
CA LEU A 323 9.03 24.83 -11.35
C LEU A 323 7.69 25.55 -11.13
N TYR A 324 7.65 26.65 -10.34
CA TYR A 324 6.44 27.46 -10.22
C TYR A 324 6.02 28.09 -11.56
N GLN A 325 6.98 28.43 -12.41
CA GLN A 325 6.70 28.92 -13.76
C GLN A 325 6.08 27.82 -14.63
N GLN A 326 6.62 26.59 -14.60
CA GLN A 326 6.03 25.43 -15.27
C GLN A 326 4.62 25.10 -14.76
N SER A 327 4.43 25.16 -13.43
CA SER A 327 3.12 25.03 -12.78
C SER A 327 2.12 26.09 -13.28
N SER A 328 2.53 27.36 -13.33
CA SER A 328 1.70 28.45 -13.86
C SER A 328 1.32 28.25 -15.33
N GLU A 329 2.25 27.75 -16.14
CA GLU A 329 2.00 27.45 -17.56
C GLU A 329 1.01 26.30 -17.74
N ALA A 330 1.13 25.23 -16.94
CA ALA A 330 0.19 24.12 -16.92
C ALA A 330 -1.22 24.56 -16.49
N PHE A 331 -1.37 25.35 -15.41
CA PHE A 331 -2.66 25.96 -15.06
C PHE A 331 -3.21 26.87 -16.17
N GLY A 332 -2.33 27.53 -16.94
CA GLY A 332 -2.72 28.32 -18.10
C GLY A 332 -3.16 27.49 -19.31
N ARG A 333 -2.70 26.25 -19.45
CA ARG A 333 -3.24 25.29 -20.43
C ARG A 333 -4.58 24.75 -19.95
N ALA A 334 -4.71 24.42 -18.66
CA ALA A 334 -5.97 24.03 -18.04
C ALA A 334 -7.08 25.07 -18.21
N GLU A 335 -6.78 26.35 -17.91
CA GLU A 335 -7.67 27.50 -18.11
C GLU A 335 -8.23 27.51 -19.54
N LYS A 336 -7.36 27.36 -20.55
CA LYS A 336 -7.78 27.37 -21.97
C LYS A 336 -8.69 26.20 -22.30
N CYS A 337 -8.39 24.99 -21.80
CA CYS A 337 -9.23 23.82 -22.00
C CYS A 337 -10.63 24.04 -21.42
N PHE A 338 -10.72 24.53 -20.18
CA PHE A 338 -12.01 24.78 -19.54
C PHE A 338 -12.79 25.93 -20.18
N ASP A 339 -12.13 27.00 -20.62
CA ASP A 339 -12.78 28.17 -21.22
C ASP A 339 -13.47 27.87 -22.56
N GLU A 340 -13.11 26.79 -23.25
CA GLU A 340 -13.80 26.34 -24.46
C GLU A 340 -15.24 25.84 -24.18
N VAL A 341 -15.59 25.62 -22.91
CA VAL A 341 -16.86 25.03 -22.49
C VAL A 341 -17.52 25.89 -21.41
N VAL A 342 -18.70 26.45 -21.73
CA VAL A 342 -19.46 27.32 -20.81
C VAL A 342 -19.72 26.67 -19.44
N ALA A 343 -20.00 25.37 -19.40
CA ALA A 343 -20.27 24.64 -18.16
C ALA A 343 -19.05 24.52 -17.22
N LEU A 344 -17.83 24.74 -17.73
CA LEU A 344 -16.58 24.61 -16.99
C LEU A 344 -15.96 25.96 -16.64
N HIS A 345 -16.67 27.07 -16.86
CA HIS A 345 -16.10 28.40 -16.66
C HIS A 345 -15.65 28.66 -15.22
N SER A 346 -16.32 28.08 -14.21
CA SER A 346 -15.84 28.13 -12.82
C SER A 346 -14.47 27.48 -12.64
N ASN A 347 -14.21 26.36 -13.35
CA ASN A 347 -12.93 25.68 -13.31
C ASN A 347 -11.86 26.48 -14.06
N ALA A 348 -12.24 27.18 -15.13
CA ALA A 348 -11.37 28.11 -15.83
C ALA A 348 -10.99 29.31 -14.95
N GLU A 349 -11.95 29.90 -14.24
CA GLU A 349 -11.70 31.00 -13.28
C GLU A 349 -10.79 30.56 -12.14
N GLN A 350 -10.99 29.35 -11.61
CA GLN A 350 -10.11 28.78 -10.59
C GLN A 350 -8.70 28.53 -11.15
N SER A 351 -8.58 27.91 -12.33
CA SER A 351 -7.27 27.64 -12.96
C SER A 351 -6.52 28.93 -13.28
N LYS A 352 -7.23 29.97 -13.72
CA LYS A 352 -6.67 31.32 -13.89
C LYS A 352 -6.18 31.90 -12.56
N SER A 353 -6.94 31.69 -11.50
CA SER A 353 -6.57 32.12 -10.16
C SER A 353 -5.28 31.47 -9.69
N ASP A 354 -5.17 30.15 -9.87
CA ASP A 354 -4.01 29.37 -9.46
C ASP A 354 -2.79 29.70 -10.32
N LYS A 355 -2.96 29.83 -11.64
CA LYS A 355 -1.94 30.33 -12.56
C LYS A 355 -1.34 31.66 -12.10
N ASP A 356 -2.17 32.64 -11.77
CA ASP A 356 -1.72 33.97 -11.34
C ASP A 356 -0.95 33.87 -10.01
N GLN A 357 -1.45 33.08 -9.06
CA GLN A 357 -0.79 32.82 -7.79
C GLN A 357 0.58 32.15 -7.97
N LYS A 358 0.69 31.10 -8.81
CA LYS A 358 1.96 30.41 -9.06
C LYS A 358 2.96 31.28 -9.81
N LYS A 359 2.49 32.13 -10.72
CA LYS A 359 3.32 33.16 -11.34
C LYS A 359 3.83 34.18 -10.33
N ALA A 360 3.02 34.56 -9.35
CA ALA A 360 3.45 35.43 -8.27
C ALA A 360 4.55 34.76 -7.42
N GLN A 361 4.42 33.47 -7.11
CA GLN A 361 5.44 32.69 -6.38
C GLN A 361 6.75 32.57 -7.18
N ALA A 362 6.69 32.30 -8.48
CA ALA A 362 7.88 32.27 -9.34
C ALA A 362 8.62 33.62 -9.34
N LEU A 363 7.90 34.72 -9.57
CA LEU A 363 8.49 36.06 -9.55
C LEU A 363 9.06 36.43 -8.18
N PHE A 364 8.39 36.00 -7.11
CA PHE A 364 8.87 36.20 -5.76
C PHE A 364 10.18 35.43 -5.51
N CYS A 365 10.26 34.13 -5.84
CA CYS A 365 11.47 33.32 -5.69
C CYS A 365 12.64 33.88 -6.52
N ARG A 366 12.38 34.31 -7.75
CA ARG A 366 13.38 34.96 -8.62
C ARG A 366 13.91 36.26 -8.03
N ALA A 367 13.03 37.09 -7.46
CA ALA A 367 13.43 38.32 -6.82
C ALA A 367 14.32 38.04 -5.60
N GLU A 368 13.98 37.03 -4.79
CA GLU A 368 14.79 36.59 -3.64
C GLU A 368 16.15 36.03 -4.06
N ALA A 369 16.21 35.16 -5.07
CA ALA A 369 17.47 34.64 -5.61
C ALA A 369 18.43 35.77 -6.05
N SER A 370 17.87 36.86 -6.60
CA SER A 370 18.63 38.03 -7.05
C SER A 370 19.20 38.89 -5.91
N VAL A 371 18.74 38.71 -4.66
CA VAL A 371 19.21 39.48 -3.49
C VAL A 371 20.66 39.18 -3.16
N GLN A 372 21.11 37.94 -3.36
CA GLN A 372 22.51 37.58 -3.13
C GLN A 372 23.41 38.33 -4.11
N THR A 373 23.08 38.29 -5.41
CA THR A 373 23.78 39.05 -6.45
C THR A 373 23.79 40.55 -6.16
N LEU A 374 22.68 41.12 -5.67
CA LEU A 374 22.63 42.51 -5.24
C LEU A 374 23.63 42.78 -4.10
N SER A 375 23.66 41.91 -3.09
CA SER A 375 24.55 42.04 -1.93
C SER A 375 26.02 41.97 -2.34
N ASP A 376 26.38 41.00 -3.19
CA ASP A 376 27.74 40.84 -3.72
C ASP A 376 28.19 42.08 -4.51
N LEU A 377 27.31 42.65 -5.34
CA LEU A 377 27.59 43.87 -6.11
C LEU A 377 27.80 45.11 -5.21
N LEU A 378 27.05 45.19 -4.10
CA LEU A 378 27.23 46.24 -3.10
C LEU A 378 28.57 46.08 -2.36
N GLU A 379 28.99 44.85 -2.08
CA GLU A 379 30.28 44.56 -1.43
C GLU A 379 31.49 44.96 -2.30
N VAL A 380 31.42 44.70 -3.61
CA VAL A 380 32.47 45.12 -4.55
C VAL A 380 32.32 46.58 -5.02
N ASN A 381 31.42 47.35 -4.40
CA ASN A 381 31.13 48.76 -4.71
C ASN A 381 30.71 49.01 -6.17
N ASN A 382 30.09 48.03 -6.85
CA ASN A 382 29.60 48.18 -8.22
C ASN A 382 28.18 48.77 -8.24
N LYS A 383 28.12 50.10 -8.15
CA LYS A 383 26.86 50.87 -8.04
C LYS A 383 25.93 50.72 -9.25
N GLU A 384 26.47 50.79 -10.46
CA GLU A 384 25.65 50.80 -11.68
C GLU A 384 24.89 49.49 -11.86
N GLU A 385 25.59 48.38 -11.63
CA GLU A 385 25.01 47.04 -11.76
C GLU A 385 24.07 46.70 -10.59
N ALA A 386 24.40 47.15 -9.37
CA ALA A 386 23.51 47.02 -8.21
C ALA A 386 22.17 47.75 -8.43
N ILE A 387 22.19 48.96 -9.02
CA ILE A 387 20.95 49.69 -9.37
C ILE A 387 20.14 48.90 -10.41
N LYS A 388 20.80 48.27 -11.37
CA LYS A 388 20.12 47.47 -12.40
C LYS A 388 19.43 46.24 -11.79
N ILE A 389 20.15 45.48 -10.96
CA ILE A 389 19.60 44.31 -10.26
C ILE A 389 18.46 44.72 -9.33
N LEU A 390 18.61 45.81 -8.57
CA LEU A 390 17.54 46.33 -7.73
C LEU A 390 16.29 46.72 -8.54
N GLY A 391 16.48 47.29 -9.74
CA GLY A 391 15.41 47.58 -10.68
C GLY A 391 14.67 46.32 -11.14
N ASP A 392 15.39 45.23 -11.39
CA ASP A 392 14.80 43.93 -11.75
C ASP A 392 14.04 43.31 -10.56
N ILE A 393 14.59 43.35 -9.34
CA ILE A 393 13.91 42.93 -8.11
C ILE A 393 12.58 43.68 -7.94
N PHE A 394 12.58 45.01 -8.08
CA PHE A 394 11.35 45.81 -7.99
C PHE A 394 10.32 45.45 -9.05
N LYS A 395 10.78 45.24 -10.28
CA LYS A 395 9.92 44.88 -11.40
C LYS A 395 9.22 43.55 -11.14
N ASP A 396 9.94 42.57 -10.60
CA ASP A 396 9.38 41.25 -10.30
C ASP A 396 8.46 41.30 -9.09
N LEU A 397 8.84 41.96 -8.00
CA LEU A 397 7.99 42.12 -6.80
C LEU A 397 6.71 42.92 -7.07
N LYS A 398 6.76 44.02 -7.83
CA LYS A 398 5.55 44.81 -8.19
C LYS A 398 4.61 44.04 -9.10
N LYS A 399 5.13 43.12 -9.91
CA LYS A 399 4.30 42.21 -10.70
C LYS A 399 3.72 41.11 -9.82
N ALA A 400 4.52 40.52 -8.94
CA ALA A 400 4.08 39.51 -7.98
C ALA A 400 2.95 40.06 -7.07
N GLU A 401 3.07 41.29 -6.56
CA GLU A 401 2.05 41.92 -5.69
C GLU A 401 0.68 42.01 -6.36
N LYS A 402 0.63 42.28 -7.67
CA LYS A 402 -0.63 42.38 -8.43
C LYS A 402 -1.29 41.03 -8.68
N LEU A 403 -0.51 39.95 -8.65
CA LEU A 403 -0.94 38.60 -8.99
C LEU A 403 -1.18 37.74 -7.75
N ALA A 404 -0.51 38.03 -6.64
CA ALA A 404 -0.62 37.30 -5.39
C ALA A 404 -2.03 37.42 -4.78
N LYS A 405 -2.57 36.28 -4.34
CA LYS A 405 -3.90 36.14 -3.75
C LYS A 405 -3.85 35.67 -2.30
N SER A 406 -2.82 34.92 -1.90
CA SER A 406 -2.65 34.46 -0.53
C SER A 406 -2.15 35.59 0.38
N ARG A 407 -2.60 35.57 1.64
CA ARG A 407 -2.25 36.60 2.64
C ARG A 407 -0.76 36.58 2.95
N GLU A 408 -0.17 35.40 3.06
CA GLU A 408 1.21 35.12 3.47
C GLU A 408 2.17 35.70 2.42
N LEU A 409 2.02 35.28 1.16
CA LEU A 409 2.79 35.79 0.03
C LEU A 409 2.63 37.31 -0.17
N THR A 410 1.40 37.82 -0.06
CA THR A 410 1.16 39.27 -0.21
C THR A 410 1.86 40.07 0.89
N ALA A 411 1.83 39.59 2.13
CA ALA A 411 2.54 40.23 3.24
C ALA A 411 4.06 40.20 3.02
N ALA A 412 4.59 39.05 2.61
CA ALA A 412 6.01 38.88 2.27
C ALA A 412 6.47 39.84 1.16
N ILE A 413 5.71 39.94 0.05
CA ILE A 413 6.03 40.83 -1.07
C ILE A 413 6.00 42.31 -0.63
N LYS A 414 4.99 42.72 0.15
CA LYS A 414 4.88 44.11 0.64
C LYS A 414 6.04 44.50 1.54
N GLU A 415 6.47 43.59 2.41
CA GLU A 415 7.62 43.82 3.26
C GLU A 415 8.90 43.98 2.41
N ASN A 416 9.11 43.13 1.42
CA ASN A 416 10.23 43.29 0.48
C ASN A 416 10.21 44.61 -0.28
N LEU A 417 9.06 45.01 -0.82
CA LEU A 417 8.93 46.29 -1.52
C LEU A 417 9.30 47.46 -0.60
N ARG A 418 8.92 47.40 0.68
CA ARG A 418 9.29 48.41 1.67
C ARG A 418 10.80 48.44 1.93
N ILE A 419 11.40 47.26 2.10
CA ILE A 419 12.84 47.09 2.35
C ILE A 419 13.65 47.62 1.16
N PHE A 420 13.37 47.16 -0.06
CA PHE A 420 14.11 47.58 -1.24
C PHE A 420 13.89 49.05 -1.61
N SER A 421 12.75 49.65 -1.20
CA SER A 421 12.53 51.11 -1.33
C SER A 421 13.47 51.90 -0.44
N PHE A 422 13.79 51.39 0.74
CA PHE A 422 14.79 51.99 1.61
C PHE A 422 16.21 51.85 1.01
N VAL A 423 16.54 50.68 0.45
CA VAL A 423 17.82 50.43 -0.24
C VAL A 423 17.99 51.38 -1.45
N GLU A 424 16.94 51.58 -2.25
CA GLU A 424 16.94 52.53 -3.38
C GLU A 424 17.21 53.98 -2.91
N GLN A 425 16.62 54.39 -1.79
CA GLN A 425 16.86 55.70 -1.19
C GLN A 425 18.30 55.87 -0.69
N LEU A 426 18.95 54.79 -0.24
CA LEU A 426 20.35 54.82 0.15
C LEU A 426 21.27 54.87 -1.07
N LEU A 427 21.00 54.06 -2.10
CA LEU A 427 21.78 54.05 -3.34
C LEU A 427 21.70 55.38 -4.11
N SER A 428 20.56 56.07 -4.04
CA SER A 428 20.39 57.40 -4.66
C SER A 428 21.14 58.52 -3.92
N LYS A 429 21.56 58.31 -2.66
CA LYS A 429 22.44 59.25 -1.95
C LYS A 429 23.90 59.09 -2.41
N LYS A 430 24.68 60.16 -2.32
CA LYS A 430 26.14 60.09 -2.46
C LYS A 430 26.72 59.47 -1.20
N ILE A 431 26.77 58.15 -1.17
CA ILE A 431 27.42 57.35 -0.12
C ILE A 431 28.74 56.86 -0.71
N ASP A 432 29.85 57.10 0.01
CA ASP A 432 31.20 56.73 -0.42
C ASP A 432 31.51 55.24 -0.18
N ASP A 433 30.76 54.56 0.70
CA ASP A 433 30.89 53.13 1.00
C ASP A 433 29.54 52.40 0.91
N LEU A 434 29.33 51.66 -0.19
CA LEU A 434 28.11 50.91 -0.44
C LEU A 434 28.00 49.66 0.44
N LYS A 435 29.09 49.21 1.05
CA LYS A 435 29.10 48.09 2.01
C LYS A 435 28.20 48.33 3.23
N SER A 436 28.04 49.59 3.62
CA SER A 436 27.13 49.97 4.69
C SER A 436 25.65 49.65 4.39
N ILE A 437 25.28 49.55 3.11
CA ILE A 437 23.91 49.24 2.67
C ILE A 437 23.61 47.76 2.88
N THR A 438 24.61 46.88 2.78
CA THR A 438 24.49 45.43 3.03
C THR A 438 23.95 45.18 4.45
N SER A 439 24.46 45.91 5.45
CA SER A 439 23.95 45.83 6.84
C SER A 439 22.47 46.16 7.00
N GLN A 440 21.91 46.98 6.10
CA GLN A 440 20.48 47.32 6.11
C GLN A 440 19.63 46.25 5.42
N ILE A 441 20.17 45.58 4.40
CA ILE A 441 19.56 44.40 3.78
C ILE A 441 19.51 43.26 4.80
N ASP A 442 20.60 43.04 5.53
CA ASP A 442 20.68 42.01 6.58
C ASP A 442 19.70 42.29 7.72
N PHE A 443 19.69 43.53 8.25
CA PHE A 443 18.72 43.92 9.28
C PHE A 443 17.26 43.74 8.85
N ALA A 444 16.98 43.99 7.57
CA ALA A 444 15.64 43.80 7.01
C ALA A 444 15.26 42.32 6.87
N LYS A 445 16.21 41.45 6.47
CA LYS A 445 16.04 40.00 6.49
C LYS A 445 15.75 39.52 7.91
N ASP A 446 16.49 39.98 8.92
CA ASP A 446 16.29 39.63 10.32
C ASP A 446 14.90 40.02 10.86
N LEU A 447 14.43 41.23 10.53
CA LEU A 447 13.10 41.68 10.94
C LEU A 447 12.00 40.80 10.33
N ARG A 448 12.15 40.45 9.06
CA ARG A 448 11.20 39.59 8.35
C ARG A 448 11.23 38.15 8.88
N LYS A 449 12.42 37.60 9.12
CA LYS A 449 12.64 36.32 9.78
C LYS A 449 11.87 36.27 11.10
N THR A 450 12.04 37.26 11.96
CA THR A 450 11.36 37.35 13.26
C THR A 450 9.84 37.28 13.12
N GLY A 451 9.26 38.01 12.17
CA GLY A 451 7.80 38.01 11.93
C GLY A 451 7.28 36.67 11.39
N LEU A 452 8.05 36.01 10.51
CA LEU A 452 7.70 34.69 9.99
C LEU A 452 7.82 33.61 11.06
N VAL A 453 8.87 33.63 11.88
CA VAL A 453 9.05 32.71 13.02
C VAL A 453 7.85 32.79 13.97
N GLN A 454 7.39 34.00 14.31
CA GLN A 454 6.21 34.20 15.13
C GLN A 454 4.94 33.64 14.50
N THR A 455 4.79 33.83 13.18
CA THR A 455 3.62 33.35 12.43
C THR A 455 3.58 31.82 12.43
N VAL A 456 4.68 31.16 12.08
CA VAL A 456 4.79 29.69 12.09
C VAL A 456 4.57 29.15 13.51
N SER A 457 5.21 29.75 14.52
CA SER A 457 5.05 29.31 15.91
C SER A 457 3.59 29.38 16.36
N LYS A 458 2.88 30.46 16.02
CA LYS A 458 1.46 30.61 16.33
C LYS A 458 0.61 29.52 15.64
N SER A 459 0.86 29.25 14.36
CA SER A 459 0.17 28.19 13.62
C SER A 459 0.41 26.80 14.24
N LEU A 460 1.63 26.53 14.73
CA LEU A 460 1.96 25.27 15.40
C LEU A 460 1.28 25.14 16.77
N ASP A 461 1.20 26.23 17.54
CA ASP A 461 0.51 26.24 18.83
C ASP A 461 -1.01 26.02 18.64
N GLU A 462 -1.60 26.65 17.61
CA GLU A 462 -3.00 26.42 17.23
C GLU A 462 -3.23 24.96 16.79
N ALA A 463 -2.35 24.39 15.98
CA ALA A 463 -2.41 22.97 15.58
C ALA A 463 -2.35 22.04 16.79
N GLY A 464 -1.36 22.23 17.67
CA GLY A 464 -1.21 21.43 18.89
C GLY A 464 -2.45 21.47 19.80
N SER A 465 -3.11 22.63 19.91
CA SER A 465 -4.33 22.77 20.71
C SER A 465 -5.55 22.01 20.16
N LYS A 466 -5.60 21.80 18.84
CA LYS A 466 -6.71 21.14 18.14
C LYS A 466 -6.46 19.67 17.86
N LEU A 467 -5.21 19.22 17.87
CA LEU A 467 -4.77 17.89 17.46
C LEU A 467 -5.66 16.72 17.94
N ALA A 468 -6.05 16.73 19.22
CA ALA A 468 -6.84 15.65 19.81
C ALA A 468 -8.36 15.77 19.57
N THR A 469 -8.88 16.98 19.34
CA THR A 469 -10.33 17.27 19.32
C THR A 469 -10.87 17.62 17.94
N ASP A 470 -10.05 18.21 17.09
CA ASP A 470 -10.37 18.66 15.73
C ASP A 470 -9.15 18.49 14.81
N PRO A 471 -8.87 17.25 14.34
CA PRO A 471 -7.75 16.97 13.43
C PRO A 471 -7.82 17.76 12.12
N VAL A 472 -9.02 18.07 11.63
CA VAL A 472 -9.20 18.85 10.38
C VAL A 472 -8.76 20.31 10.60
N GLY A 473 -9.24 20.94 11.67
CA GLY A 473 -8.78 22.29 12.03
C GLY A 473 -7.31 22.36 12.43
N SER A 474 -6.72 21.25 12.89
CA SER A 474 -5.27 21.13 13.09
C SER A 474 -4.51 21.05 11.75
N LEU A 475 -5.05 20.35 10.75
CA LEU A 475 -4.43 20.25 9.43
C LEU A 475 -4.34 21.61 8.73
N ASP A 476 -5.41 22.40 8.80
CA ASP A 476 -5.44 23.74 8.20
C ASP A 476 -4.40 24.67 8.85
N ALA A 477 -4.27 24.63 10.18
CA ALA A 477 -3.25 25.39 10.90
C ALA A 477 -1.82 24.95 10.50
N VAL A 478 -1.57 23.65 10.35
CA VAL A 478 -0.27 23.14 9.87
C VAL A 478 0.01 23.59 8.44
N ARG A 479 -0.99 23.62 7.55
CA ARG A 479 -0.84 24.11 6.15
C ARG A 479 -0.45 25.60 6.10
N GLU A 480 -1.07 26.43 6.92
CA GLU A 480 -0.70 27.85 7.06
C GLU A 480 0.74 28.00 7.58
N GLY A 481 1.10 27.20 8.58
CA GLY A 481 2.46 27.14 9.13
C GLY A 481 3.50 26.73 8.10
N LEU A 482 3.24 25.68 7.31
CA LEU A 482 4.12 25.20 6.25
C LEU A 482 4.33 26.25 5.14
N SER A 483 3.26 26.97 4.77
CA SER A 483 3.34 28.05 3.77
C SER A 483 4.26 29.18 4.24
N SER A 484 4.12 29.59 5.50
CA SER A 484 4.96 30.61 6.12
C SER A 484 6.41 30.14 6.34
N LEU A 485 6.59 28.86 6.70
CA LEU A 485 7.90 28.22 6.85
C LEU A 485 8.65 28.11 5.51
N GLY A 486 7.96 27.82 4.41
CA GLY A 486 8.58 27.82 3.08
C GLY A 486 9.10 29.20 2.67
N ILE A 487 8.36 30.26 3.00
CA ILE A 487 8.83 31.64 2.82
C ILE A 487 10.02 31.95 3.75
N LEU A 488 10.04 31.41 4.97
CA LEU A 488 11.16 31.61 5.90
C LEU A 488 12.45 30.93 5.42
N LEU A 489 12.36 29.67 5.02
CA LEU A 489 13.48 28.86 4.53
C LEU A 489 14.08 29.39 3.22
N SER A 490 13.33 30.20 2.46
CA SER A 490 13.86 30.87 1.28
C SER A 490 14.67 32.14 1.57
N LEU A 491 14.59 32.72 2.76
CA LEU A 491 15.26 33.99 3.08
C LEU A 491 16.67 33.82 3.62
N GLU A 492 16.95 32.68 4.22
CA GLU A 492 18.14 32.49 5.04
C GLU A 492 18.65 31.06 4.93
N SER A 493 19.97 30.90 4.87
CA SER A 493 20.59 29.59 5.07
C SER A 493 20.21 29.06 6.44
N GLU A 494 19.77 27.81 6.50
CA GLU A 494 19.20 27.18 7.70
C GLU A 494 20.07 27.40 8.95
N ASP A 495 19.62 28.25 9.87
CA ASP A 495 20.25 28.45 11.18
C ASP A 495 19.56 27.60 12.26
N GLU A 496 20.08 27.63 13.49
CA GLU A 496 19.57 26.76 14.56
C GLU A 496 18.10 27.05 14.91
N GLU A 497 17.66 28.30 14.86
CA GLU A 497 16.27 28.69 15.16
C GLU A 497 15.31 28.21 14.07
N VAL A 498 15.63 28.48 12.80
CA VAL A 498 14.82 28.09 11.65
C VAL A 498 14.81 26.56 11.50
N GLY A 499 15.94 25.90 11.74
CA GLY A 499 16.04 24.44 11.72
C GLY A 499 15.19 23.77 12.81
N ASN A 500 15.22 24.31 14.04
CA ASN A 500 14.33 23.85 15.12
C ASN A 500 12.86 24.04 14.76
N LEU A 501 12.50 25.17 14.16
CA LEU A 501 11.12 25.47 13.74
C LEU A 501 10.65 24.53 12.61
N ARG A 502 11.52 24.22 11.65
CA ARG A 502 11.27 23.21 10.61
C ARG A 502 10.99 21.85 11.24
N ASN A 503 11.87 21.39 12.12
CA ASN A 503 11.72 20.09 12.77
C ASN A 503 10.47 20.03 13.65
N ARG A 504 10.10 21.11 14.36
CA ARG A 504 8.86 21.21 15.12
C ARG A 504 7.61 21.15 14.22
N THR A 505 7.67 21.77 13.05
CA THR A 505 6.59 21.73 12.05
C THR A 505 6.42 20.32 11.47
N LEU A 506 7.51 19.66 11.12
CA LEU A 506 7.49 18.29 10.60
C LEU A 506 7.06 17.27 11.66
N ALA A 507 7.47 17.45 12.92
CA ALA A 507 7.00 16.65 14.04
C ALA A 507 5.46 16.76 14.20
N MET A 508 4.92 17.97 14.21
CA MET A 508 3.47 18.21 14.33
C MET A 508 2.68 17.63 13.15
N LEU A 509 3.17 17.82 11.92
CA LEU A 509 2.55 17.25 10.72
C LEU A 509 2.47 15.72 10.79
N ASN A 510 3.57 15.05 11.14
CA ASN A 510 3.60 13.60 11.22
C ASN A 510 2.79 13.05 12.41
N HIS A 511 2.76 13.76 13.53
CA HIS A 511 1.89 13.43 14.66
C HIS A 511 0.41 13.50 14.25
N LEU A 512 0.01 14.55 13.53
CA LEU A 512 -1.36 14.67 13.02
C LEU A 512 -1.74 13.51 12.08
N LYS A 513 -0.83 13.09 11.19
CA LYS A 513 -1.07 11.91 10.34
C LYS A 513 -1.25 10.64 11.16
N TYR A 514 -0.40 10.43 12.17
CA TYR A 514 -0.57 9.32 13.09
C TYR A 514 -1.96 9.34 13.74
N VAL A 515 -2.44 10.51 14.22
CA VAL A 515 -3.78 10.63 14.84
C VAL A 515 -4.89 10.29 13.85
N ILE A 516 -4.83 10.81 12.63
CA ILE A 516 -5.81 10.51 11.57
C ILE A 516 -5.80 9.01 11.24
N GLN A 517 -4.61 8.43 11.09
CA GLN A 517 -4.44 7.02 10.77
C GLN A 517 -4.94 6.12 11.91
N PHE A 518 -4.71 6.50 13.16
CA PHE A 518 -5.26 5.81 14.33
C PHE A 518 -6.79 5.84 14.34
N GLN A 519 -7.41 6.96 13.94
CA GLN A 519 -8.86 7.05 13.82
C GLN A 519 -9.40 6.15 12.70
N LEU A 520 -8.76 6.17 11.52
CA LEU A 520 -9.16 5.33 10.39
C LEU A 520 -9.04 3.84 10.73
N SER A 521 -7.90 3.44 11.28
CA SER A 521 -7.62 2.07 11.68
C SER A 521 -8.53 1.57 12.81
N SER A 522 -9.20 2.45 13.56
CA SER A 522 -10.21 2.06 14.56
C SER A 522 -11.57 1.70 13.92
N GLN A 523 -11.83 2.20 12.71
CA GLN A 523 -13.05 1.90 11.94
C GLN A 523 -12.87 0.62 11.11
N ILE A 524 -11.65 0.34 10.66
CA ILE A 524 -11.29 -0.88 9.94
C ILE A 524 -10.98 -1.95 10.99
N GLN A 525 -11.78 -3.00 11.10
CA GLN A 525 -11.66 -3.96 12.22
C GLN A 525 -10.77 -5.19 11.94
N HIS A 526 -10.54 -5.55 10.68
CA HIS A 526 -9.92 -6.82 10.27
C HIS A 526 -9.50 -6.81 8.78
N GLY A 527 -8.66 -7.78 8.38
CA GLY A 527 -8.25 -8.00 6.99
C GLY A 527 -6.95 -7.29 6.58
N VAL A 528 -6.56 -7.42 5.31
CA VAL A 528 -5.28 -6.85 4.80
C VAL A 528 -5.27 -5.32 4.88
N LYS A 529 -6.41 -4.67 4.64
CA LYS A 529 -6.55 -3.21 4.81
C LYS A 529 -6.28 -2.76 6.25
N PHE A 530 -6.71 -3.54 7.24
CA PHE A 530 -6.41 -3.24 8.65
C PHE A 530 -4.92 -3.36 8.93
N ILE A 531 -4.28 -4.43 8.43
CA ILE A 531 -2.83 -4.68 8.57
C ILE A 531 -2.03 -3.52 7.96
N LEU A 532 -2.33 -3.14 6.71
CA LEU A 532 -1.72 -1.98 6.05
C LEU A 532 -1.94 -0.69 6.84
N SER A 533 -3.16 -0.48 7.35
CA SER A 533 -3.47 0.72 8.10
C SER A 533 -2.64 0.84 9.39
N ARG A 534 -2.39 -0.27 10.09
CA ARG A 534 -1.53 -0.33 11.28
C ARG A 534 -0.04 -0.19 10.97
N ILE A 535 0.41 -0.69 9.84
CA ILE A 535 1.76 -0.44 9.32
C ILE A 535 1.99 1.06 9.11
N LEU A 536 1.02 1.75 8.50
CA LEU A 536 1.12 3.19 8.23
C LEU A 536 1.09 4.03 9.51
N GLU A 537 0.29 3.60 10.50
CA GLU A 537 0.30 4.20 11.83
C GLU A 537 1.69 4.13 12.48
N ASN A 538 2.37 2.98 12.39
CA ASN A 538 3.75 2.83 12.86
C ASN A 538 4.71 3.80 12.14
N LEU A 539 4.65 3.85 10.81
CA LEU A 539 5.54 4.70 10.02
C LEU A 539 5.38 6.19 10.35
N HIS A 540 4.13 6.67 10.45
CA HIS A 540 3.88 8.07 10.83
C HIS A 540 4.33 8.39 12.26
N ALA A 541 4.13 7.46 13.20
CA ALA A 541 4.59 7.62 14.57
C ALA A 541 6.14 7.64 14.65
N ALA A 542 6.82 6.77 13.90
CA ALA A 542 8.28 6.70 13.86
C ALA A 542 8.89 7.97 13.21
N GLU A 543 8.28 8.48 12.14
CA GLU A 543 8.73 9.71 11.50
C GLU A 543 8.54 10.91 12.44
N ALA A 544 7.37 11.03 13.09
CA ALA A 544 7.12 12.06 14.10
C ALA A 544 8.12 11.97 15.26
N ALA A 545 8.37 10.78 15.78
CA ALA A 545 9.31 10.54 16.87
C ALA A 545 10.74 10.99 16.52
N THR A 546 11.17 10.75 15.27
CA THR A 546 12.48 11.18 14.79
C THR A 546 12.63 12.70 14.89
N TYR A 547 11.63 13.47 14.45
CA TYR A 547 11.66 14.93 14.54
C TYR A 547 11.52 15.45 15.99
N TYR A 548 10.66 14.84 16.81
CA TYR A 548 10.55 15.18 18.24
C TYR A 548 11.86 14.98 18.99
N LYS A 549 12.61 13.92 18.65
CA LYS A 549 13.93 13.67 19.22
C LYS A 549 14.94 14.75 18.83
N VAL A 550 14.91 15.20 17.57
CA VAL A 550 15.80 16.27 17.07
C VAL A 550 15.56 17.59 17.80
N ILE A 551 14.30 17.95 18.09
CA ILE A 551 13.96 19.18 18.84
C ILE A 551 14.07 19.05 20.37
N GLY A 552 14.55 17.90 20.87
CA GLY A 552 14.75 17.65 22.30
C GLY A 552 13.51 17.20 23.09
N GLU A 553 12.37 16.98 22.44
CA GLU A 553 11.13 16.45 23.03
C GLU A 553 11.18 14.91 23.13
N THR A 554 12.12 14.41 23.92
CA THR A 554 12.38 12.97 24.08
C THR A 554 11.17 12.18 24.57
N ARG A 555 10.37 12.75 25.49
CA ARG A 555 9.15 12.08 25.99
C ARG A 555 8.14 11.80 24.88
N SER A 556 7.83 12.80 24.06
CA SER A 556 6.91 12.67 22.92
C SER A 556 7.43 11.68 21.90
N ALA A 557 8.75 11.69 21.65
CA ALA A 557 9.40 10.75 20.75
C ALA A 557 9.34 9.31 21.23
N ASP A 558 9.63 9.06 22.51
CA ASP A 558 9.59 7.73 23.11
C ASP A 558 8.16 7.18 23.14
N GLU A 559 7.18 8.04 23.48
CA GLU A 559 5.76 7.67 23.46
C GLU A 559 5.29 7.26 22.06
N LEU A 560 5.57 8.07 21.04
CA LEU A 560 5.19 7.75 19.65
C LEU A 560 5.90 6.51 19.12
N THR A 561 7.18 6.31 19.47
CA THR A 561 7.92 5.11 19.10
C THR A 561 7.24 3.86 19.68
N ASP A 562 6.81 3.92 20.93
CA ASP A 562 6.12 2.82 21.60
C ASP A 562 4.70 2.59 21.07
N LEU A 563 3.95 3.65 20.74
CA LEU A 563 2.65 3.55 20.08
C LEU A 563 2.77 2.91 18.69
N GLY A 564 3.80 3.28 17.92
CA GLY A 564 4.08 2.67 16.63
C GLY A 564 4.36 1.16 16.74
N LYS A 565 5.14 0.73 17.74
CA LYS A 565 5.38 -0.70 18.01
C LYS A 565 4.09 -1.45 18.36
N LEU A 566 3.19 -0.84 19.12
CA LEU A 566 1.88 -1.43 19.43
C LEU A 566 1.05 -1.64 18.15
N ALA A 567 1.04 -0.66 17.25
CA ALA A 567 0.35 -0.77 15.97
C ALA A 567 0.93 -1.92 15.12
N LEU A 568 2.26 -2.00 15.00
CA LEU A 568 2.92 -3.05 14.23
C LEU A 568 2.72 -4.45 14.84
N ALA A 569 2.81 -4.59 16.17
CA ALA A 569 2.47 -5.83 16.87
C ALA A 569 1.03 -6.26 16.61
N THR A 570 0.10 -5.31 16.54
CA THR A 570 -1.31 -5.57 16.20
C THR A 570 -1.49 -6.04 14.75
N ALA A 571 -0.71 -5.49 13.82
CA ALA A 571 -0.69 -5.94 12.43
C ALA A 571 -0.25 -7.41 12.31
N TYR A 572 0.84 -7.78 12.98
CA TYR A 572 1.32 -9.17 13.06
C TYR A 572 0.31 -10.11 13.73
N ALA A 573 -0.31 -9.68 14.82
CA ALA A 573 -1.34 -10.46 15.50
C ALA A 573 -2.59 -10.66 14.62
N SER A 574 -2.98 -9.66 13.83
CA SER A 574 -4.09 -9.77 12.88
C SER A 574 -3.80 -10.77 11.76
N GLU A 575 -2.58 -10.75 11.19
CA GLU A 575 -2.15 -11.76 10.22
C GLU A 575 -2.20 -13.17 10.84
N ALA A 576 -1.67 -13.32 12.06
CA ALA A 576 -1.67 -14.59 12.77
C ALA A 576 -3.09 -15.12 13.04
N GLN A 577 -4.05 -14.24 13.34
CA GLN A 577 -5.46 -14.63 13.52
C GLN A 577 -6.09 -15.14 12.22
N ILE A 578 -5.74 -14.56 11.06
CA ILE A 578 -6.22 -15.03 9.76
C ILE A 578 -5.71 -16.45 9.51
N PHE A 579 -4.39 -16.66 9.60
CA PHE A 579 -3.80 -17.98 9.37
C PHE A 579 -4.20 -19.01 10.42
N SER A 580 -4.43 -18.59 11.67
CA SER A 580 -4.96 -19.44 12.73
C SER A 580 -6.29 -20.06 12.31
N ARG A 581 -7.25 -19.25 11.85
CA ARG A 581 -8.57 -19.73 11.41
C ARG A 581 -8.45 -20.66 10.21
N GLN A 582 -7.63 -20.28 9.23
CA GLN A 582 -7.35 -21.13 8.08
C GLN A 582 -6.74 -22.47 8.50
N SER A 583 -5.78 -22.47 9.42
CA SER A 583 -5.10 -23.70 9.85
C SER A 583 -6.07 -24.73 10.44
N GLU A 584 -7.09 -24.30 11.18
CA GLU A 584 -8.13 -25.18 11.73
C GLU A 584 -9.01 -25.77 10.62
N GLN A 585 -9.37 -24.96 9.62
CA GLN A 585 -10.12 -25.42 8.44
C GLN A 585 -9.32 -26.40 7.60
N TRP A 586 -8.03 -26.12 7.38
CA TRP A 586 -7.13 -26.97 6.61
C TRP A 586 -6.86 -28.29 7.32
N ALA A 587 -6.75 -28.29 8.65
CA ALA A 587 -6.67 -29.52 9.45
C ALA A 587 -7.93 -30.38 9.28
N PHE A 588 -9.11 -29.78 9.24
CA PHE A 588 -10.35 -30.49 8.92
C PHE A 588 -10.35 -31.05 7.48
N ARG A 589 -9.86 -30.28 6.49
CA ARG A 589 -9.70 -30.77 5.11
C ARG A 589 -8.74 -31.95 5.04
N ALA A 590 -7.63 -31.92 5.77
CA ALA A 590 -6.66 -33.01 5.83
C ALA A 590 -7.28 -34.29 6.42
N GLN A 591 -8.13 -34.17 7.45
CA GLN A 591 -8.90 -35.27 8.00
C GLN A 591 -9.81 -35.92 6.94
N ILE A 592 -10.60 -35.12 6.23
CA ILE A 592 -11.50 -35.61 5.18
C ILE A 592 -10.72 -36.24 4.03
N ALA A 593 -9.61 -35.62 3.62
CA ALA A 593 -8.75 -36.13 2.55
C ALA A 593 -8.19 -37.51 2.90
N ARG A 594 -7.69 -37.69 4.12
CA ARG A 594 -7.24 -39.00 4.63
C ARG A 594 -8.36 -40.04 4.60
N ALA A 595 -9.54 -39.72 5.15
CA ALA A 595 -10.66 -40.65 5.16
C ALA A 595 -11.10 -41.05 3.73
N SER A 596 -11.11 -40.08 2.82
CA SER A 596 -11.44 -40.31 1.41
C SER A 596 -10.40 -41.15 0.69
N ALA A 597 -9.11 -40.94 0.95
CA ALA A 597 -8.02 -41.70 0.36
C ALA A 597 -8.11 -43.18 0.76
N PHE A 598 -8.37 -43.48 2.05
CA PHE A 598 -8.50 -44.87 2.48
C PHE A 598 -9.80 -45.53 2.05
N LYS A 599 -10.91 -44.79 1.97
CA LYS A 599 -12.15 -45.33 1.42
C LYS A 599 -11.99 -45.77 -0.05
N LYS A 600 -11.32 -44.94 -0.87
CA LYS A 600 -11.01 -45.30 -2.26
C LYS A 600 -10.10 -46.51 -2.38
N LEU A 601 -9.17 -46.67 -1.44
CA LEU A 601 -8.25 -47.81 -1.40
C LEU A 601 -8.95 -49.11 -0.99
N GLU A 602 -10.08 -49.02 -0.28
CA GLU A 602 -10.94 -50.16 0.10
C GLU A 602 -11.96 -50.54 -1.00
N ASP A 603 -12.26 -49.63 -1.93
CA ASP A 603 -13.11 -49.90 -3.09
C ASP A 603 -12.31 -50.67 -4.18
N GLU A 604 -12.43 -52.00 -4.21
CA GLU A 604 -11.68 -53.00 -5.03
C GLU A 604 -11.57 -52.75 -6.56
N ILE A 605 -12.22 -51.73 -7.13
CA ILE A 605 -12.12 -51.38 -8.58
C ILE A 605 -10.96 -50.41 -8.87
N ALA A 606 -10.41 -49.73 -7.85
CA ALA A 606 -9.37 -48.70 -8.01
C ALA A 606 -7.92 -49.21 -7.83
N GLU A 607 -7.71 -50.52 -7.66
CA GLU A 607 -6.46 -51.12 -7.17
C GLU A 607 -5.19 -50.92 -8.02
N PHE A 608 -5.27 -50.31 -9.22
CA PHE A 608 -4.11 -50.32 -10.12
C PHE A 608 -3.43 -48.98 -10.44
N GLU A 609 -3.89 -47.80 -10.02
CA GLU A 609 -3.19 -46.55 -10.42
C GLU A 609 -3.47 -45.26 -9.60
N ASP A 610 -3.81 -45.32 -8.30
CA ASP A 610 -4.15 -44.10 -7.51
C ASP A 610 -2.99 -43.55 -6.64
N GLU A 611 -1.77 -43.46 -7.20
CA GLU A 611 -0.67 -42.72 -6.53
C GLU A 611 -0.99 -41.21 -6.43
N GLU A 612 -1.77 -40.68 -7.37
CA GLU A 612 -2.20 -39.28 -7.46
C GLU A 612 -3.10 -38.86 -6.28
N GLY A 613 -4.04 -39.71 -5.84
CA GLY A 613 -4.91 -39.42 -4.68
C GLY A 613 -4.15 -39.31 -3.35
N ILE A 614 -3.02 -40.00 -3.23
CA ILE A 614 -2.18 -40.00 -2.03
C ILE A 614 -1.22 -38.83 -2.04
N GLU A 615 -0.60 -38.53 -3.18
CA GLU A 615 0.18 -37.30 -3.35
C GLU A 615 -0.68 -36.06 -3.04
N ASN A 616 -1.94 -36.04 -3.48
CA ASN A 616 -2.87 -34.97 -3.15
C ASN A 616 -3.17 -34.89 -1.64
N THR A 617 -3.35 -36.04 -0.97
CA THR A 617 -3.57 -36.06 0.48
C THR A 617 -2.34 -35.58 1.26
N VAL A 618 -1.14 -35.98 0.85
CA VAL A 618 0.12 -35.49 1.43
C VAL A 618 0.26 -33.98 1.22
N LYS A 619 -0.05 -33.49 0.02
CA LYS A 619 -0.04 -32.06 -0.29
C LYS A 619 -0.98 -31.27 0.63
N ILE A 620 -2.19 -31.76 0.89
CA ILE A 620 -3.13 -31.12 1.82
C ILE A 620 -2.56 -31.06 3.25
N HIS A 621 -1.83 -32.08 3.69
CA HIS A 621 -1.12 -32.02 4.99
C HIS A 621 -0.01 -30.98 4.97
N ASP A 622 0.80 -30.94 3.91
CA ASP A 622 1.90 -29.99 3.76
C ASP A 622 1.40 -28.54 3.72
N ASP A 623 0.30 -28.27 3.00
CA ASP A 623 -0.38 -26.98 2.99
C ASP A 623 -0.91 -26.61 4.39
N THR A 624 -1.50 -27.57 5.11
CA THR A 624 -1.96 -27.36 6.50
C THR A 624 -0.80 -27.00 7.43
N ILE A 625 0.32 -27.72 7.31
CA ILE A 625 1.55 -27.48 8.07
C ILE A 625 2.08 -26.07 7.78
N MET A 626 2.10 -25.65 6.52
CA MET A 626 2.50 -24.30 6.12
C MET A 626 1.63 -23.23 6.79
N ARG A 627 0.29 -23.39 6.83
CA ARG A 627 -0.61 -22.42 7.50
C ARG A 627 -0.36 -22.31 9.00
N ILE A 628 -0.08 -23.43 9.67
CA ILE A 628 0.28 -23.42 11.10
C ILE A 628 1.63 -22.73 11.29
N ARG A 629 2.61 -23.00 10.43
CA ARG A 629 3.92 -22.33 10.48
C ARG A 629 3.79 -20.81 10.31
N GLN A 630 2.99 -20.35 9.36
CA GLN A 630 2.66 -18.92 9.18
C GLN A 630 2.05 -18.33 10.45
N THR A 631 1.08 -19.02 11.04
CA THR A 631 0.44 -18.61 12.30
C THR A 631 1.46 -18.45 13.43
N VAL A 632 2.36 -19.42 13.59
CA VAL A 632 3.43 -19.38 14.62
C VAL A 632 4.37 -18.20 14.37
N ALA A 633 4.88 -18.06 13.14
CA ALA A 633 5.82 -17.00 12.78
C ALA A 633 5.22 -15.60 13.01
N SER A 634 3.97 -15.37 12.59
CA SER A 634 3.29 -14.08 12.79
C SER A 634 3.01 -13.78 14.27
N PHE A 635 2.62 -14.77 15.08
CA PHE A 635 2.46 -14.55 16.54
C PHE A 635 3.80 -14.33 17.25
N GLU A 636 4.88 -14.98 16.81
CA GLU A 636 6.23 -14.73 17.33
C GLU A 636 6.69 -13.31 16.98
N ALA A 637 6.47 -12.86 15.75
CA ALA A 637 6.73 -11.47 15.34
C ALA A 637 5.93 -10.47 16.19
N ALA A 638 4.62 -10.71 16.39
CA ALA A 638 3.78 -9.89 17.26
C ALA A 638 4.31 -9.83 18.70
N THR A 639 4.72 -10.98 19.26
CA THR A 639 5.27 -11.09 20.61
C THR A 639 6.58 -10.33 20.76
N ASN A 640 7.46 -10.45 19.77
CA ASN A 640 8.77 -9.77 19.77
C ASN A 640 8.60 -8.25 19.68
N GLU A 641 7.73 -7.78 18.78
CA GLU A 641 7.47 -6.37 18.59
C GLU A 641 6.82 -5.75 19.82
N LEU A 642 5.83 -6.44 20.41
CA LEU A 642 5.16 -6.01 21.63
C LEU A 642 6.11 -5.97 22.84
N ASN A 643 7.04 -6.92 22.94
CA ASN A 643 8.08 -6.93 23.96
C ASN A 643 9.06 -5.75 23.83
N SER A 644 9.24 -5.21 22.63
CA SER A 644 10.17 -4.12 22.35
C SER A 644 9.70 -2.75 22.86
N VAL A 645 8.43 -2.63 23.28
CA VAL A 645 7.82 -1.42 23.88
C VAL A 645 8.50 -1.12 25.23
N LYS A 646 9.04 0.09 25.43
CA LYS A 646 9.87 0.38 26.63
C LYS A 646 9.15 1.19 27.72
N GLY A 647 8.25 2.10 27.34
CA GLY A 647 7.60 3.07 28.22
C GLY A 647 6.64 2.42 29.20
N GLU A 648 6.92 2.59 30.49
CA GLU A 648 6.14 1.94 31.57
C GLU A 648 4.67 2.38 31.58
N GLU A 649 4.39 3.68 31.39
CA GLU A 649 3.02 4.20 31.29
C GLU A 649 2.24 3.55 30.14
N ILE A 650 2.87 3.40 28.97
CA ILE A 650 2.27 2.77 27.79
C ILE A 650 2.08 1.26 28.00
N ARG A 651 3.06 0.59 28.60
CA ARG A 651 2.97 -0.84 28.94
C ARG A 651 1.82 -1.12 29.90
N GLN A 652 1.67 -0.30 30.94
CA GLN A 652 0.58 -0.42 31.91
C GLN A 652 -0.78 -0.09 31.29
N LYS A 653 -0.91 1.04 30.58
CA LYS A 653 -2.18 1.48 29.97
C LYS A 653 -2.73 0.47 28.95
N ASN A 654 -1.85 -0.23 28.25
CA ASN A 654 -2.22 -1.20 27.22
C ASN A 654 -2.08 -2.66 27.67
N ASN A 655 -1.81 -2.94 28.96
CA ASN A 655 -1.63 -4.30 29.49
C ASN A 655 -0.60 -5.15 28.70
N VAL A 656 0.50 -4.53 28.25
CA VAL A 656 1.49 -5.15 27.35
C VAL A 656 2.05 -6.45 27.94
N ASP A 657 2.41 -6.48 29.22
CA ASP A 657 2.97 -7.68 29.87
C ASP A 657 2.01 -8.87 29.87
N GLN A 658 0.72 -8.60 30.05
CA GLN A 658 -0.31 -9.64 30.01
C GLN A 658 -0.50 -10.14 28.57
N GLN A 659 -0.58 -9.22 27.60
CA GLN A 659 -0.70 -9.56 26.18
C GLN A 659 0.49 -10.38 25.67
N VAL A 660 1.73 -10.02 26.05
CA VAL A 660 2.94 -10.80 25.71
C VAL A 660 2.82 -12.23 26.22
N LYS A 661 2.48 -12.43 27.50
CA LYS A 661 2.33 -13.77 28.07
C LYS A 661 1.21 -14.55 27.39
N GLN A 662 0.12 -13.86 27.03
CA GLN A 662 -0.99 -14.46 26.28
C GLN A 662 -0.50 -14.98 24.93
N LEU A 663 0.19 -14.12 24.17
CA LEU A 663 0.71 -14.47 22.85
C LEU A 663 1.76 -15.59 22.94
N GLN A 664 2.64 -15.58 23.95
CA GLN A 664 3.58 -16.68 24.19
C GLN A 664 2.86 -18.02 24.44
N ALA A 665 1.78 -18.02 25.23
CA ALA A 665 0.97 -19.21 25.44
C ALA A 665 0.26 -19.66 24.15
N VAL A 666 -0.23 -18.72 23.35
CA VAL A 666 -0.84 -18.99 22.04
C VAL A 666 0.20 -19.57 21.06
N VAL A 667 1.42 -19.03 20.99
CA VAL A 667 2.52 -19.56 20.19
C VAL A 667 2.82 -21.00 20.58
N LEU A 668 2.92 -21.29 21.88
CA LEU A 668 3.15 -22.66 22.37
C LEU A 668 1.99 -23.59 22.00
N LYS A 669 0.74 -23.13 22.10
CA LYS A 669 -0.43 -23.89 21.61
C LYS A 669 -0.31 -24.23 20.13
N PHE A 670 0.05 -23.26 19.27
CA PHE A 670 0.22 -23.51 17.83
C PHE A 670 1.45 -24.35 17.48
N LYS A 671 2.54 -24.27 18.25
CA LYS A 671 3.64 -25.23 18.15
C LYS A 671 3.19 -26.65 18.50
N GLY A 672 2.30 -26.79 19.48
CA GLY A 672 1.60 -28.04 19.75
C GLY A 672 0.76 -28.53 18.57
N ASP A 673 -0.06 -27.65 17.98
CA ASP A 673 -0.86 -27.95 16.79
C ASP A 673 0.02 -28.35 15.59
N LEU A 674 1.16 -27.69 15.40
CA LEU A 674 2.13 -28.01 14.35
C LEU A 674 2.70 -29.42 14.52
N SER A 675 3.24 -29.74 15.70
CA SER A 675 3.78 -31.06 16.00
C SER A 675 2.69 -32.14 15.88
N ARG A 676 1.45 -31.83 16.26
CA ARG A 676 0.32 -32.75 16.12
C ARG A 676 -0.01 -33.06 14.67
N ILE A 677 -0.09 -32.06 13.79
CA ILE A 677 -0.37 -32.29 12.36
C ILE A 677 0.82 -32.96 11.64
N LEU A 678 2.07 -32.66 12.03
CA LEU A 678 3.24 -33.41 11.57
C LEU A 678 3.16 -34.89 11.98
N GLY A 679 2.70 -35.16 13.20
CA GLY A 679 2.39 -36.49 13.68
C GLY A 679 1.28 -37.16 12.86
N ALA A 680 0.21 -36.42 12.55
CA ALA A 680 -0.92 -36.92 11.76
C ALA A 680 -0.52 -37.31 10.32
N ARG A 681 0.33 -36.50 9.69
CA ARG A 681 0.93 -36.81 8.37
C ARG A 681 1.76 -38.08 8.42
N SER A 682 2.60 -38.22 9.44
CA SER A 682 3.45 -39.40 9.61
C SER A 682 2.60 -40.65 9.87
N ASP A 683 1.57 -40.54 10.70
CA ASP A 683 0.60 -41.62 10.96
C ASP A 683 -0.17 -42.04 9.69
N PHE A 684 -0.58 -41.09 8.85
CA PHE A 684 -1.17 -41.37 7.53
C PHE A 684 -0.23 -42.18 6.63
N LEU A 685 1.05 -41.77 6.52
CA LEU A 685 2.06 -42.48 5.74
C LEU A 685 2.37 -43.87 6.29
N ALA A 686 2.31 -44.03 7.62
CA ALA A 686 2.48 -45.30 8.31
C ALA A 686 1.34 -46.28 7.97
N GLU A 687 0.08 -45.83 8.12
CA GLU A 687 -1.10 -46.61 7.78
C GLU A 687 -1.09 -47.02 6.30
N PHE A 688 -0.75 -46.08 5.42
CA PHE A 688 -0.63 -46.38 3.99
C PHE A 688 0.45 -47.44 3.69
N SER A 689 1.64 -47.28 4.26
CA SER A 689 2.73 -48.24 4.07
C SER A 689 2.38 -49.62 4.64
N SER A 690 1.65 -49.65 5.76
CA SER A 690 1.12 -50.88 6.37
C SER A 690 0.10 -51.57 5.45
N LYS A 691 -0.89 -50.83 4.92
CA LYS A 691 -1.88 -51.37 3.97
C LYS A 691 -1.24 -51.85 2.66
N LYS A 692 -0.12 -51.27 2.22
CA LYS A 692 0.71 -51.75 1.09
C LYS A 692 1.61 -52.95 1.42
N GLY A 693 1.69 -53.38 2.68
CA GLY A 693 2.52 -54.51 3.13
C GLY A 693 3.99 -54.17 3.40
N ASP A 694 4.38 -52.88 3.42
CA ASP A 694 5.73 -52.44 3.79
C ASP A 694 5.81 -52.14 5.29
N ALA A 695 5.89 -53.21 6.09
CA ALA A 695 5.93 -53.13 7.55
C ALA A 695 7.14 -52.34 8.07
N SER A 696 8.30 -52.45 7.41
CA SER A 696 9.53 -51.75 7.84
C SER A 696 9.38 -50.24 7.69
N LYS A 697 8.82 -49.77 6.57
CA LYS A 697 8.56 -48.34 6.35
C LYS A 697 7.44 -47.82 7.24
N ALA A 698 6.39 -48.62 7.47
CA ALA A 698 5.32 -48.29 8.40
C ALA A 698 5.82 -48.09 9.84
N MET A 699 6.73 -48.94 10.34
CA MET A 699 7.32 -48.81 11.67
C MET A 699 8.09 -47.48 11.85
N VAL A 700 8.85 -47.06 10.83
CA VAL A 700 9.59 -45.79 10.87
C VAL A 700 8.62 -44.61 11.00
N TYR A 701 7.58 -44.58 10.17
CA TYR A 701 6.59 -43.50 10.22
C TYR A 701 5.74 -43.50 11.49
N TYR A 702 5.37 -44.66 12.06
CA TYR A 702 4.68 -44.69 13.36
C TYR A 702 5.60 -44.21 14.50
N SER A 703 6.91 -44.49 14.44
CA SER A 703 7.86 -43.95 15.41
C SER A 703 7.95 -42.43 15.32
N GLU A 704 8.08 -41.89 14.11
CA GLU A 704 8.09 -40.45 13.87
C GLU A 704 6.79 -39.79 14.35
N ALA A 705 5.64 -40.38 14.02
CA ALA A 705 4.33 -39.92 14.48
C ALA A 705 4.25 -39.85 16.00
N THR A 706 4.72 -40.89 16.70
CA THR A 706 4.73 -40.95 18.17
C THR A 706 5.58 -39.84 18.77
N ASP A 707 6.79 -39.61 18.24
CA ASP A 707 7.71 -38.60 18.74
C ASP A 707 7.14 -37.18 18.56
N ARG A 708 6.53 -36.92 17.39
CA ARG A 708 5.85 -35.64 17.10
C ARG A 708 4.63 -35.41 17.98
N LEU A 709 3.81 -36.43 18.23
CA LEU A 709 2.66 -36.29 19.13
C LEU A 709 3.08 -36.07 20.58
N ARG A 710 4.18 -36.67 21.05
CA ARG A 710 4.73 -36.39 22.39
C ARG A 710 5.28 -34.97 22.51
N GLU A 711 5.96 -34.47 21.46
CA GLU A 711 6.37 -33.07 21.37
C GLU A 711 5.16 -32.13 21.47
N ALA A 712 4.06 -32.45 20.78
CA ALA A 712 2.81 -31.69 20.86
C ALA A 712 2.24 -31.64 22.29
N VAL A 713 2.19 -32.79 22.99
CA VAL A 713 1.76 -32.86 24.40
C VAL A 713 2.60 -31.96 25.30
N GLY A 714 3.93 -31.95 25.11
CA GLY A 714 4.84 -31.07 25.84
C GLY A 714 4.49 -29.59 25.66
N ASN A 715 4.33 -29.16 24.40
CA ASN A 715 3.97 -27.79 24.06
C ASN A 715 2.62 -27.36 24.64
N TYR A 716 1.58 -28.20 24.54
CA TYR A 716 0.27 -27.90 25.13
C TYR A 716 0.32 -27.82 26.66
N THR A 717 1.07 -28.71 27.31
CA THR A 717 1.19 -28.71 28.78
C THR A 717 1.82 -27.40 29.28
N VAL A 718 2.88 -26.92 28.61
CA VAL A 718 3.50 -25.63 28.95
C VAL A 718 2.53 -24.48 28.67
N ALA A 719 1.84 -24.47 27.52
CA ALA A 719 0.85 -23.45 27.21
C ALA A 719 -0.28 -23.38 28.25
N ALA A 720 -0.82 -24.53 28.68
CA ALA A 720 -1.86 -24.60 29.71
C ALA A 720 -1.38 -24.03 31.06
N GLN A 721 -0.13 -24.32 31.45
CA GLN A 721 0.47 -23.74 32.66
C GLN A 721 0.58 -22.22 32.57
N VAL A 722 0.98 -21.68 31.42
CA VAL A 722 1.08 -20.22 31.22
C VAL A 722 -0.31 -19.57 31.31
N PHE A 723 -1.33 -20.12 30.64
CA PHE A 723 -2.71 -19.61 30.75
C PHE A 723 -3.24 -19.67 32.19
N GLN A 724 -2.92 -20.74 32.93
CA GLN A 724 -3.30 -20.88 34.34
C GLN A 724 -2.62 -19.80 35.21
N GLN A 725 -1.34 -19.53 34.99
CA GLN A 725 -0.62 -18.46 35.70
C GLN A 725 -1.19 -17.06 35.40
N MET A 726 -1.82 -16.88 34.24
CA MET A 726 -2.48 -15.64 33.84
C MET A 726 -3.90 -15.49 34.37
N GLY A 727 -4.47 -16.54 34.98
CA GLY A 727 -5.86 -16.54 35.44
C GLY A 727 -6.89 -16.83 34.34
N ASP A 728 -6.47 -17.22 33.13
CA ASP A 728 -7.38 -17.66 32.07
C ASP A 728 -7.67 -19.16 32.21
N ALA A 729 -8.55 -19.48 33.15
CA ALA A 729 -8.90 -20.86 33.48
C ALA A 729 -9.54 -21.61 32.29
N GLN A 730 -10.27 -20.89 31.42
CA GLN A 730 -10.94 -21.49 30.27
C GLN A 730 -9.93 -21.89 29.19
N ALA A 731 -8.99 -21.00 28.84
CA ALA A 731 -7.93 -21.32 27.89
C ALA A 731 -7.02 -22.44 28.44
N ALA A 732 -6.65 -22.36 29.73
CA ALA A 732 -5.85 -23.38 30.38
C ALA A 732 -6.50 -24.77 30.30
N GLN A 733 -7.79 -24.87 30.65
CA GLN A 733 -8.54 -26.13 30.58
C GLN A 733 -8.67 -26.64 29.14
N THR A 734 -8.89 -25.74 28.18
CA THR A 734 -9.03 -26.10 26.76
C THR A 734 -7.73 -26.71 26.23
N VAL A 735 -6.58 -26.10 26.53
CA VAL A 735 -5.28 -26.58 26.06
C VAL A 735 -4.84 -27.84 26.82
N ASP A 736 -5.14 -27.95 28.12
CA ASP A 736 -4.90 -29.17 28.91
C ASP A 736 -5.71 -30.36 28.38
N ASN A 737 -6.97 -30.13 27.99
CA ASN A 737 -7.78 -31.15 27.32
C ASN A 737 -7.20 -31.57 25.96
N ARG A 738 -6.65 -30.63 25.17
CA ARG A 738 -5.92 -30.96 23.94
C ARG A 738 -4.69 -31.82 24.23
N ALA A 739 -3.94 -31.51 25.29
CA ALA A 739 -2.77 -32.30 25.71
C ALA A 739 -3.17 -33.75 26.05
N LYS A 740 -4.20 -33.95 26.87
CA LYS A 740 -4.70 -35.28 27.24
C LYS A 740 -5.21 -36.07 26.04
N THR A 741 -5.96 -35.41 25.17
CA THR A 741 -6.48 -36.02 23.93
C THR A 741 -5.34 -36.47 23.03
N THR A 742 -4.33 -35.61 22.84
CA THR A 742 -3.15 -35.92 22.03
C THR A 742 -2.31 -37.04 22.64
N ASP A 743 -2.17 -37.11 23.97
CA ASP A 743 -1.46 -38.20 24.65
C ASP A 743 -2.15 -39.56 24.45
N LEU A 744 -3.49 -39.60 24.49
CA LEU A 744 -4.25 -40.82 24.19
C LEU A 744 -4.01 -41.29 22.75
N VAL A 745 -4.05 -40.35 21.78
CA VAL A 745 -3.75 -40.66 20.38
C VAL A 745 -2.31 -41.14 20.22
N ALA A 746 -1.34 -40.49 20.87
CA ALA A 746 0.08 -40.89 20.83
C ALA A 746 0.30 -42.33 21.34
N ARG A 747 -0.43 -42.75 22.38
CA ARG A 747 -0.40 -44.14 22.87
C ARG A 747 -0.97 -45.12 21.85
N GLY A 748 -2.09 -44.77 21.21
CA GLY A 748 -2.68 -45.61 20.14
C GLY A 748 -1.74 -45.81 18.95
N VAL A 749 -1.07 -44.74 18.51
CA VAL A 749 -0.04 -44.77 17.44
C VAL A 749 1.15 -45.64 17.85
N TRP A 750 1.62 -45.51 19.10
CA TRP A 750 2.70 -46.32 19.63
C TRP A 750 2.34 -47.81 19.72
N ASP A 751 1.12 -48.13 20.16
CA ASP A 751 0.60 -49.50 20.21
C ASP A 751 0.53 -50.12 18.81
N ASN A 752 0.18 -49.34 17.78
CA ASN A 752 0.19 -49.80 16.38
C ASN A 752 1.60 -50.18 15.90
N ARG A 753 2.62 -49.42 16.30
CA ARG A 753 4.02 -49.80 16.06
C ARG A 753 4.39 -51.10 16.79
N GLN A 754 3.96 -51.29 18.04
CA GLN A 754 4.24 -52.52 18.80
C GLN A 754 3.56 -53.76 18.19
N ARG A 755 2.36 -53.57 17.62
CA ARG A 755 1.66 -54.63 16.87
C ARG A 755 2.44 -55.05 15.64
N LEU A 756 2.94 -54.10 14.86
CA LEU A 756 3.81 -54.41 13.72
C LEU A 756 5.09 -55.13 14.17
N ASP A 757 5.71 -54.73 15.28
CA ASP A 757 6.89 -55.42 15.85
C ASP A 757 6.57 -56.88 16.25
N SER A 758 5.29 -57.19 16.47
CA SER A 758 4.78 -58.51 16.86
C SER A 758 4.09 -59.26 15.70
N ASP A 759 4.27 -58.82 14.45
CA ASP A 759 3.60 -59.34 13.25
C ASP A 759 2.05 -59.34 13.33
N GLN A 760 1.48 -58.38 14.06
CA GLN A 760 0.03 -58.16 14.19
C GLN A 760 -0.42 -56.95 13.36
N THR A 761 -1.65 -57.03 12.85
CA THR A 761 -2.27 -55.92 12.11
C THR A 761 -2.52 -54.71 13.05
N PRO A 762 -2.14 -53.48 12.64
CA PRO A 762 -2.49 -52.27 13.36
C PRO A 762 -4.01 -52.10 13.54
N ALA A 763 -4.43 -51.43 14.62
CA ALA A 763 -5.79 -50.90 14.74
C ALA A 763 -5.83 -49.51 14.09
N TYR A 764 -6.45 -49.43 12.91
CA TYR A 764 -6.62 -48.17 12.20
C TYR A 764 -7.63 -47.26 12.92
N MET A 765 -7.40 -45.96 12.87
CA MET A 765 -8.21 -44.96 13.59
C MET A 765 -9.60 -44.81 12.97
N GLY A 766 -10.63 -44.77 13.80
CA GLY A 766 -11.99 -44.37 13.44
C GLY A 766 -12.20 -42.86 13.48
N ASP A 767 -13.41 -42.41 13.15
CA ASP A 767 -13.74 -40.98 12.99
C ASP A 767 -13.47 -40.13 14.25
N SER A 768 -13.72 -40.68 15.44
CA SER A 768 -13.49 -39.98 16.72
C SER A 768 -12.00 -39.80 17.02
N GLU A 769 -11.17 -40.79 16.67
CA GLU A 769 -9.72 -40.77 16.84
C GLU A 769 -9.05 -39.87 15.79
N LEU A 770 -9.57 -39.86 14.56
CA LEU A 770 -9.16 -38.90 13.53
C LEU A 770 -9.54 -37.46 13.93
N THR A 771 -10.71 -37.25 14.49
CA THR A 771 -11.11 -35.92 15.01
C THR A 771 -10.17 -35.46 16.12
N ALA A 772 -9.80 -36.36 17.03
CA ALA A 772 -8.81 -36.10 18.07
C ALA A 772 -7.41 -35.78 17.47
N LEU A 773 -6.98 -36.53 16.45
CA LEU A 773 -5.69 -36.34 15.79
C LEU A 773 -5.61 -35.03 14.99
N TYR A 774 -6.66 -34.64 14.26
CA TYR A 774 -6.65 -33.48 13.35
C TYR A 774 -7.24 -32.20 13.95
N LEU A 775 -8.21 -32.26 14.86
CA LEU A 775 -8.80 -31.07 15.50
C LEU A 775 -8.40 -30.89 16.98
N GLY A 776 -7.84 -31.92 17.60
CA GLY A 776 -7.44 -31.88 19.01
C GLY A 776 -8.62 -31.94 19.98
N THR A 777 -9.81 -32.32 19.50
CA THR A 777 -11.04 -32.43 20.29
C THR A 777 -11.43 -33.90 20.47
N GLY A 778 -11.81 -34.27 21.69
CA GLY A 778 -12.43 -35.58 21.93
C GLY A 778 -13.83 -35.60 21.33
N GLY A 779 -14.16 -36.64 20.56
CA GLY A 779 -15.51 -36.83 20.03
C GLY A 779 -16.55 -36.86 21.15
N GLN A 780 -17.66 -36.13 20.96
CA GLN A 780 -18.92 -36.43 21.64
C GLN A 780 -19.64 -37.54 20.90
#